data_AF-R7ARW4-F1
#
_entry.id   AF-R7ARW4-F1
#
_cell.length_a   1.000
_cell.length_b   1.000
_cell.length_c   1.000
_cell.angle_alpha   90.00
_cell.angle_beta   90.00
_cell.angle_gamma   90.00
#
_symmetry.space_group_name_H-M   'P 1'
#
loop_
_entity.id
_entity.type
_entity.pdbx_description
1 polymer ?
#
loop_
_entity_poly.entity_id
_entity_poly.type
_entity_poly.pdbx_seq_one_letter_code
_entity_poly.pdbx_strand_id
1 'polypeptide(L)'
;MFKSDNAKNLYYNFEVVKDSNGYVFNYYSDDWSKINYSKRIYNPEKLLKQDKENVYIGFYASRIGTVEVTDISYEQHTPTAEEKAAVDKSAWADYDKVSVKTFNGTTTSSDDYIYRFTGNVKGTLTVKDDHGNIYIDGQEISSGDAVKFALSDKGISLPMGDTTFITTIKPYENAINADGSREYSDRLLLKDYSPVEIKDKVTRKDAVAAGNGIVYVSPQGAADASGTKEAPVDIATAAAYAKAGQTIVLLDGTYNMKTVLSITYSVSGTKDAPITLKAENAGRAVFNGSSIAKSSDAVISLKGNYWNIYGIDVCNASDGTKGIHVSGSNNTIEMCNIYENGSTGLQISYSGGEPSEWWPSGNQIKNCSSYYNCDSKQNDADGFAAKLSVGSDNVFDGCIAYSNADDGYDLYAKDTEGYGPIEPVTIQNSLAYNNGMLKDGSNSKASGNGFKLGGEGLTGKHVLKNCVAWNNGGSGIMSNNGPDCRVYNCTSVDNGHFSRTGGTDSRNNYQLTPKNGEKYSGNTGYVLENVISFYTAAVTDSGKMASDKFTLKGQNEDVIYKTNNYICKNIDSRECVNKDGSKVSADWFESVDYNNIVPTRDSDGSIDMHGLFVLTDKAPSGVGAVIGAADSYDTAVISSDVPKQNQNTGKGVIYAVFVVIIAAAAVAYVCVKKKKH
;
A
#
# COMPACT_ATOMS: atom_id res chain seq x y z
N MET A 1 -10.95 10.59 20.54
CA MET A 1 -10.40 11.76 21.25
C MET A 1 -10.82 11.65 22.71
N PHE A 2 -9.87 11.41 23.62
CA PHE A 2 -10.13 11.51 25.06
C PHE A 2 -10.02 12.97 25.47
N LYS A 3 -11.11 13.57 25.96
CA LYS A 3 -11.07 14.89 26.62
C LYS A 3 -10.55 14.70 28.04
N SER A 4 -9.73 15.63 28.51
CA SER A 4 -9.01 15.64 29.79
C SER A 4 -9.88 15.51 31.04
N ASP A 5 -11.19 15.74 30.93
CA ASP A 5 -12.01 16.07 32.10
C ASP A 5 -12.68 14.84 32.75
N ASN A 6 -12.34 13.62 32.34
CA ASN A 6 -12.86 12.36 32.88
C ASN A 6 -11.77 11.30 33.13
N ALA A 7 -10.53 11.71 33.44
CA ALA A 7 -9.49 10.78 33.85
C ALA A 7 -9.83 10.18 35.23
N LYS A 8 -10.55 9.07 35.25
CA LYS A 8 -10.61 8.21 36.44
C LYS A 8 -9.21 7.63 36.65
N ASN A 9 -8.64 7.85 37.82
CA ASN A 9 -7.48 7.05 38.26
C ASN A 9 -7.94 5.59 38.29
N LEU A 10 -7.33 4.76 37.45
CA LEU A 10 -7.60 3.33 37.39
C LEU A 10 -6.43 2.62 38.09
N TYR A 11 -6.74 1.81 39.09
CA TYR A 11 -5.77 0.99 39.81
C TYR A 11 -5.78 -0.42 39.20
N TYR A 12 -4.59 -1.01 39.06
CA TYR A 12 -4.44 -2.34 38.52
C TYR A 12 -3.39 -3.11 39.32
N ASN A 13 -3.77 -4.31 39.77
CA ASN A 13 -2.88 -5.22 40.49
C ASN A 13 -2.46 -6.35 39.56
N PHE A 14 -1.15 -6.56 39.42
CA PHE A 14 -0.58 -7.56 38.52
C PHE A 14 0.37 -8.49 39.25
N GLU A 15 0.35 -9.76 38.88
CA GLU A 15 1.30 -10.77 39.33
C GLU A 15 1.83 -11.54 38.13
N VAL A 16 3.13 -11.83 38.14
CA VAL A 16 3.76 -12.77 37.22
C VAL A 16 4.37 -13.91 38.03
N VAL A 17 3.83 -15.11 37.87
CA VAL A 17 4.37 -16.33 38.49
C VAL A 17 5.15 -17.10 37.46
N LYS A 18 6.43 -17.39 37.74
CA LYS A 18 7.23 -18.32 36.96
C LYS A 18 7.31 -19.66 37.69
N ASP A 19 6.84 -20.73 37.06
CA ASP A 19 6.98 -22.10 37.56
C ASP A 19 7.74 -22.99 36.57
N SER A 20 7.84 -24.28 36.86
CA SER A 20 8.52 -25.25 35.98
C SER A 20 7.82 -25.44 34.63
N ASN A 21 6.54 -25.05 34.51
CA ASN A 21 5.74 -25.19 33.29
C ASN A 21 5.76 -23.92 32.43
N GLY A 22 6.14 -22.76 32.97
CA GLY A 22 6.29 -21.50 32.26
C GLY A 22 5.95 -20.28 33.11
N TYR A 23 5.19 -19.34 32.56
CA TYR A 23 4.82 -18.07 33.18
C TYR A 23 3.31 -17.91 33.25
N VAL A 24 2.77 -17.41 34.36
CA VAL A 24 1.36 -17.02 34.51
C VAL A 24 1.30 -15.53 34.80
N PHE A 25 0.49 -14.83 34.02
CA PHE A 25 0.22 -13.41 34.19
C PHE A 25 -1.19 -13.27 34.72
N ASN A 26 -1.33 -12.78 35.95
CA ASN A 26 -2.60 -12.56 36.60
C ASN A 26 -2.87 -11.05 36.74
N TYR A 27 -4.10 -10.66 36.46
CA TYR A 27 -4.66 -9.34 36.76
C TYR A 27 -5.74 -9.52 37.82
N TYR A 28 -5.63 -8.78 38.92
CA TYR A 28 -6.53 -8.88 40.07
C TYR A 28 -7.49 -7.69 40.19
N SER A 29 -8.53 -7.86 41.01
CA SER A 29 -9.29 -6.75 41.57
C SER A 29 -8.40 -5.85 42.46
N ASP A 30 -8.87 -4.63 42.71
CA ASP A 30 -8.14 -3.61 43.48
C ASP A 30 -7.74 -4.07 44.89
N ASP A 31 -8.49 -5.00 45.47
CA ASP A 31 -8.27 -5.60 46.79
C ASP A 31 -7.52 -6.95 46.77
N TRP A 32 -6.97 -7.37 45.63
CA TRP A 32 -6.32 -8.67 45.39
C TRP A 32 -7.21 -9.90 45.61
N SER A 33 -8.50 -9.75 45.89
CA SER A 33 -9.37 -10.87 46.27
C SER A 33 -9.77 -11.79 45.11
N LYS A 34 -9.70 -11.28 43.86
CA LYS A 34 -10.19 -11.99 42.69
C LYS A 34 -9.27 -11.79 41.48
N ILE A 35 -8.93 -12.89 40.81
CA ILE A 35 -8.30 -12.84 39.48
C ILE A 35 -9.37 -12.45 38.44
N ASN A 36 -9.22 -11.28 37.83
CA ASN A 36 -10.06 -10.78 36.76
C ASN A 36 -9.64 -11.36 35.39
N TYR A 37 -8.35 -11.60 35.18
CA TYR A 37 -7.83 -12.22 33.97
C TYR A 37 -6.54 -12.99 34.27
N SER A 38 -6.37 -14.17 33.66
CA SER A 38 -5.14 -14.97 33.76
C SER A 38 -4.70 -15.46 32.39
N LYS A 39 -3.39 -15.38 32.12
CA LYS A 39 -2.79 -15.92 30.89
C LYS A 39 -1.54 -16.70 31.24
N ARG A 40 -1.49 -17.97 30.82
CA ARG A 40 -0.29 -18.80 30.91
C ARG A 40 0.47 -18.83 29.59
N ILE A 41 1.80 -18.67 29.67
CA ILE A 41 2.77 -18.95 28.62
C ILE A 41 3.52 -20.22 29.06
N TYR A 42 3.27 -21.33 28.39
CA TYR A 42 3.96 -22.59 28.66
C TYR A 42 5.38 -22.59 28.07
N ASN A 43 6.25 -23.43 28.61
CA ASN A 43 7.69 -23.51 28.37
C ASN A 43 8.46 -22.28 28.90
N PRO A 44 9.23 -22.43 30.00
CA PRO A 44 9.97 -21.32 30.60
C PRO A 44 11.06 -20.74 29.69
N GLU A 45 11.51 -21.48 28.67
CA GLU A 45 12.52 -21.00 27.72
C GLU A 45 11.93 -20.06 26.65
N LYS A 46 10.59 -19.94 26.53
CA LYS A 46 9.97 -19.07 25.51
C LYS A 46 10.37 -17.61 25.63
N LEU A 47 10.62 -17.12 26.86
CA LEU A 47 11.04 -15.74 27.09
C LEU A 47 12.57 -15.54 27.03
N LEU A 48 13.35 -16.61 26.85
CA LEU A 48 14.82 -16.58 26.75
C LEU A 48 15.35 -16.49 25.30
N LYS A 49 14.46 -16.28 24.31
CA LYS A 49 14.85 -16.21 22.89
C LYS A 49 15.73 -14.99 22.56
N GLN A 50 15.56 -13.91 23.30
CA GLN A 50 16.32 -12.68 23.09
C GLN A 50 17.61 -12.62 23.92
N ASP A 51 17.53 -13.08 25.15
CA ASP A 51 18.63 -13.14 26.11
C ASP A 51 18.53 -14.50 26.77
N LYS A 52 19.58 -15.32 26.60
CA LYS A 52 19.57 -16.71 27.05
C LYS A 52 19.65 -16.84 28.57
N GLU A 53 20.06 -15.77 29.25
CA GLU A 53 20.32 -15.78 30.68
C GLU A 53 19.26 -15.01 31.46
N ASN A 54 18.61 -14.02 30.84
CA ASN A 54 17.72 -13.08 31.53
C ASN A 54 16.33 -12.99 30.91
N VAL A 55 15.31 -12.91 31.77
CA VAL A 55 13.95 -12.47 31.39
C VAL A 55 13.68 -11.11 32.01
N TYR A 56 13.26 -10.17 31.18
CA TYR A 56 12.98 -8.79 31.60
C TYR A 56 11.48 -8.60 31.81
N ILE A 57 11.07 -8.20 33.00
CA ILE A 57 9.69 -7.85 33.36
C ILE A 57 9.68 -6.36 33.71
N GLY A 58 8.69 -5.62 33.21
CA GLY A 58 8.56 -4.20 33.48
C GLY A 58 7.25 -3.64 32.95
N PHE A 59 7.07 -2.33 33.17
CA PHE A 59 5.87 -1.60 32.79
C PHE A 59 6.18 -0.62 31.65
N TYR A 60 5.19 -0.36 30.80
CA TYR A 60 5.30 0.61 29.71
C TYR A 60 4.06 1.50 29.67
N ALA A 61 4.27 2.81 29.57
CA ALA A 61 3.21 3.78 29.36
C ALA A 61 3.17 4.20 27.88
N SER A 62 1.98 4.24 27.28
CA SER A 62 1.80 4.81 25.94
C SER A 62 2.12 6.31 25.95
N ARG A 63 2.43 6.90 24.78
CA ARG A 63 2.84 8.32 24.64
C ARG A 63 1.82 9.35 25.17
N ILE A 64 0.59 8.92 25.48
CA ILE A 64 -0.52 9.79 25.91
C ILE A 64 -0.95 9.54 27.37
N GLY A 65 -0.24 8.69 28.13
CA GLY A 65 -0.59 8.37 29.52
C GLY A 65 0.60 8.45 30.46
N THR A 66 0.35 8.88 31.69
CA THR A 66 1.29 8.79 32.81
C THR A 66 0.93 7.56 33.63
N VAL A 67 1.92 6.74 33.99
CA VAL A 67 1.75 5.57 34.85
C VAL A 67 2.62 5.77 36.09
N GLU A 68 2.02 5.60 37.25
CA GLU A 68 2.73 5.43 38.52
C GLU A 68 2.69 3.94 38.88
N VAL A 69 3.83 3.40 39.32
CA VAL A 69 3.94 2.00 39.74
C VAL A 69 4.45 2.00 41.18
N THR A 70 3.66 1.43 42.08
CA THR A 70 3.98 1.30 43.51
C THR A 70 3.94 -0.17 43.92
N ASP A 71 4.40 -0.46 45.14
CA ASP A 71 4.20 -1.75 45.81
C ASP A 71 4.74 -2.98 45.03
N ILE A 72 5.88 -2.82 44.36
CA ILE A 72 6.57 -3.90 43.66
C ILE A 72 7.27 -4.81 44.69
N SER A 73 6.91 -6.09 44.69
CA SER A 73 7.60 -7.15 45.44
C SER A 73 8.10 -8.25 44.52
N TYR A 74 9.08 -9.02 44.99
CA TYR A 74 9.62 -10.18 44.30
C TYR A 74 9.93 -11.28 45.30
N GLU A 75 9.42 -12.47 45.03
CA GLU A 75 9.67 -13.67 45.82
C GLU A 75 10.19 -14.79 44.91
N GLN A 76 11.08 -15.63 45.44
CA GLN A 76 11.61 -16.79 44.74
C GLN A 76 11.93 -17.92 45.71
N HIS A 77 11.79 -19.15 45.23
CA HIS A 77 12.29 -20.34 45.91
C HIS A 77 12.97 -21.29 44.93
N THR A 78 13.71 -22.26 45.48
CA THR A 78 14.27 -23.36 44.68
C THR A 78 13.17 -24.39 44.43
N PRO A 79 12.89 -24.78 43.17
CA PRO A 79 11.80 -25.72 42.89
C PRO A 79 12.01 -27.09 43.57
N THR A 80 10.94 -27.63 44.16
CA THR A 80 10.94 -28.95 44.82
C THR A 80 11.05 -30.09 43.81
N ALA A 81 11.27 -31.32 44.29
CA ALA A 81 11.28 -32.50 43.43
C ALA A 81 9.90 -32.74 42.79
N GLU A 82 8.80 -32.51 43.52
CA GLU A 82 7.44 -32.61 42.99
C GLU A 82 7.16 -31.55 41.94
N GLU A 83 7.57 -30.29 42.15
CA GLU A 83 7.39 -29.20 41.19
C GLU A 83 8.16 -29.42 39.89
N LYS A 84 9.31 -30.11 39.96
CA LYS A 84 10.07 -30.54 38.78
C LYS A 84 9.42 -31.73 38.07
N ALA A 85 8.83 -32.66 38.82
CA ALA A 85 8.14 -33.82 38.28
C ALA A 85 6.78 -33.46 37.64
N ALA A 86 6.12 -32.40 38.11
CA ALA A 86 4.82 -31.92 37.60
C ALA A 86 4.92 -31.11 36.29
N VAL A 87 6.06 -31.16 35.60
CA VAL A 87 6.25 -30.49 34.30
C VAL A 87 5.49 -31.24 33.21
N ASP A 88 4.48 -30.58 32.65
CA ASP A 88 3.75 -31.04 31.48
C ASP A 88 4.37 -30.44 30.21
N LYS A 89 5.33 -31.18 29.64
CA LYS A 89 5.96 -30.81 28.36
C LYS A 89 5.01 -30.89 27.18
N SER A 90 3.87 -31.59 27.29
CA SER A 90 2.89 -31.65 26.19
C SER A 90 2.20 -30.30 25.96
N ALA A 91 2.09 -29.49 27.02
CA ALA A 91 1.57 -28.12 26.95
C ALA A 91 2.58 -27.10 26.39
N TRP A 92 3.84 -27.51 26.15
CA TRP A 92 4.88 -26.61 25.63
C TRP A 92 4.74 -26.34 24.13
N ALA A 93 3.99 -27.18 23.41
CA ALA A 93 3.76 -27.06 21.98
C ALA A 93 2.95 -25.80 21.63
N ASP A 94 3.53 -24.93 20.79
CA ASP A 94 2.76 -23.91 20.08
C ASP A 94 2.21 -24.53 18.80
N TYR A 95 0.88 -24.69 18.78
CA TYR A 95 0.18 -25.19 17.61
C TYR A 95 -0.03 -24.05 16.61
N ASP A 96 0.30 -24.32 15.36
CA ASP A 96 0.05 -23.43 14.23
C ASP A 96 -1.45 -23.40 13.89
N LYS A 97 -1.81 -22.46 13.01
CA LYS A 97 -3.13 -22.39 12.41
C LYS A 97 -3.04 -22.64 10.92
N VAL A 98 -3.92 -23.49 10.43
CA VAL A 98 -4.17 -23.60 8.98
C VAL A 98 -4.77 -22.29 8.51
N SER A 99 -4.14 -21.69 7.50
CA SER A 99 -4.57 -20.50 6.80
C SER A 99 -4.63 -20.82 5.33
N VAL A 100 -5.83 -20.73 4.78
CA VAL A 100 -6.12 -21.04 3.39
C VAL A 100 -6.94 -19.91 2.81
N LYS A 101 -6.64 -19.51 1.58
CA LYS A 101 -7.33 -18.44 0.88
C LYS A 101 -7.63 -18.83 -0.56
N THR A 102 -8.80 -18.45 -1.02
CA THR A 102 -9.20 -18.50 -2.42
C THR A 102 -9.38 -17.08 -2.94
N PHE A 103 -9.09 -16.88 -4.22
CA PHE A 103 -9.20 -15.55 -4.88
C PHE A 103 -10.18 -15.64 -6.03
N ASN A 104 -11.25 -16.38 -5.77
CA ASN A 104 -12.29 -16.74 -6.73
C ASN A 104 -13.36 -15.65 -6.72
N GLY A 105 -13.73 -15.17 -7.91
CA GLY A 105 -14.81 -14.21 -8.04
C GLY A 105 -16.17 -14.89 -8.05
N THR A 106 -17.18 -14.22 -7.50
CA THR A 106 -18.53 -14.78 -7.33
C THR A 106 -19.38 -14.71 -8.59
N THR A 107 -18.91 -14.01 -9.63
CA THR A 107 -19.63 -13.80 -10.90
C THR A 107 -18.67 -13.86 -12.07
N THR A 108 -19.17 -14.29 -13.23
CA THR A 108 -18.43 -14.28 -14.50
C THR A 108 -19.38 -14.45 -15.68
N SER A 109 -18.94 -14.06 -16.89
CA SER A 109 -19.56 -14.47 -18.15
C SER A 109 -18.77 -15.52 -18.92
N SER A 110 -17.52 -15.77 -18.51
CA SER A 110 -16.65 -16.76 -19.15
C SER A 110 -17.08 -18.18 -18.79
N ASP A 111 -17.07 -19.10 -19.76
CA ASP A 111 -17.04 -20.54 -19.47
C ASP A 111 -15.66 -20.99 -19.00
N ASP A 112 -14.61 -20.33 -19.46
CA ASP A 112 -13.24 -20.62 -19.03
C ASP A 112 -12.89 -19.81 -17.77
N TYR A 113 -13.39 -20.30 -16.64
CA TYR A 113 -13.19 -19.67 -15.34
C TYR A 113 -11.79 -19.98 -14.77
N ILE A 114 -11.14 -18.97 -14.19
CA ILE A 114 -9.81 -19.13 -13.59
C ILE A 114 -9.94 -19.31 -12.07
N TYR A 115 -9.65 -20.51 -11.60
CA TYR A 115 -9.61 -20.84 -10.18
C TYR A 115 -8.27 -20.45 -9.56
N ARG A 116 -8.28 -19.89 -8.34
CA ARG A 116 -7.08 -19.44 -7.61
C ARG A 116 -7.12 -19.81 -6.13
N PHE A 117 -6.00 -20.32 -5.63
CA PHE A 117 -5.83 -20.80 -4.27
C PHE A 117 -4.42 -20.58 -3.73
N THR A 118 -4.31 -20.33 -2.42
CA THR A 118 -3.04 -20.46 -1.67
C THR A 118 -3.29 -20.99 -0.26
N GLY A 119 -2.29 -21.61 0.35
CA GLY A 119 -2.33 -22.08 1.72
C GLY A 119 -0.96 -22.15 2.38
N ASN A 120 -0.93 -22.14 3.72
CA ASN A 120 0.30 -22.25 4.51
C ASN A 120 0.62 -23.70 4.95
N VAL A 121 0.08 -24.69 4.24
CA VAL A 121 0.06 -26.10 4.68
C VAL A 121 0.83 -26.97 3.71
N LYS A 122 1.66 -27.86 4.25
CA LYS A 122 2.11 -29.04 3.52
C LYS A 122 1.09 -30.17 3.66
N GLY A 123 0.61 -30.71 2.55
CA GLY A 123 -0.47 -31.70 2.55
C GLY A 123 -0.96 -32.04 1.15
N THR A 124 -2.22 -32.47 1.05
CA THR A 124 -2.88 -32.77 -0.24
C THR A 124 -4.04 -31.82 -0.49
N LEU A 125 -4.19 -31.40 -1.74
CA LEU A 125 -5.23 -30.53 -2.25
C LEU A 125 -6.13 -31.31 -3.21
N THR A 126 -7.44 -31.23 -3.00
CA THR A 126 -8.47 -31.68 -3.94
C THR A 126 -9.42 -30.53 -4.23
N VAL A 127 -9.77 -30.34 -5.50
CA VAL A 127 -10.73 -29.33 -5.96
C VAL A 127 -11.76 -30.01 -6.85
N LYS A 128 -13.02 -29.93 -6.46
CA LYS A 128 -14.19 -30.44 -7.19
C LYS A 128 -15.29 -29.38 -7.24
N ASP A 129 -16.36 -29.63 -7.97
CA ASP A 129 -17.60 -28.84 -7.86
C ASP A 129 -18.81 -29.68 -7.44
N ASP A 130 -19.93 -29.00 -7.26
CA ASP A 130 -21.25 -29.57 -6.96
C ASP A 130 -21.94 -30.25 -8.16
N HIS A 131 -21.34 -30.18 -9.35
CA HIS A 131 -21.78 -30.88 -10.56
C HIS A 131 -21.06 -32.23 -10.77
N GLY A 132 -20.12 -32.57 -9.89
CA GLY A 132 -19.36 -33.81 -9.93
C GLY A 132 -18.09 -33.74 -10.77
N ASN A 133 -17.67 -32.56 -11.24
CA ASN A 133 -16.40 -32.40 -11.91
C ASN A 133 -15.25 -32.38 -10.89
N ILE A 134 -14.10 -32.94 -11.29
CA ILE A 134 -12.88 -32.99 -10.49
C ILE A 134 -11.78 -32.26 -11.25
N TYR A 135 -11.23 -31.22 -10.66
CA TYR A 135 -10.21 -30.36 -11.26
C TYR A 135 -8.80 -30.72 -10.78
N ILE A 136 -8.69 -31.07 -9.50
CA ILE A 136 -7.48 -31.52 -8.84
C ILE A 136 -7.88 -32.66 -7.90
N ASP A 137 -7.15 -33.77 -7.95
CA ASP A 137 -7.36 -34.92 -7.07
C ASP A 137 -6.07 -35.28 -6.33
N GLY A 138 -6.01 -34.95 -5.03
CA GLY A 138 -4.91 -35.36 -4.16
C GLY A 138 -3.54 -34.78 -4.51
N GLN A 139 -3.47 -33.61 -5.16
CA GLN A 139 -2.19 -32.97 -5.49
C GLN A 139 -1.44 -32.60 -4.22
N GLU A 140 -0.15 -32.97 -4.13
CA GLU A 140 0.71 -32.50 -3.03
C GLU A 140 0.95 -30.99 -3.14
N ILE A 141 0.85 -30.30 -2.00
CA ILE A 141 1.13 -28.87 -1.86
C ILE A 141 2.06 -28.64 -0.66
N SER A 142 2.81 -27.54 -0.72
CA SER A 142 3.67 -27.01 0.33
C SER A 142 3.17 -25.64 0.84
N SER A 143 3.70 -25.20 1.98
CA SER A 143 3.38 -23.89 2.53
C SER A 143 3.81 -22.76 1.58
N GLY A 144 2.88 -21.88 1.23
CA GLY A 144 3.09 -20.76 0.33
C GLY A 144 2.82 -21.08 -1.14
N ASP A 145 2.49 -22.34 -1.48
CA ASP A 145 2.16 -22.70 -2.85
C ASP A 145 0.96 -21.91 -3.35
N ALA A 146 1.07 -21.46 -4.60
CA ALA A 146 0.04 -20.76 -5.34
C ALA A 146 -0.49 -21.71 -6.43
N VAL A 147 -1.78 -22.04 -6.36
CA VAL A 147 -2.44 -22.88 -7.36
C VAL A 147 -3.37 -22.02 -8.19
N LYS A 148 -3.18 -22.06 -9.51
CA LYS A 148 -3.99 -21.35 -10.48
C LYS A 148 -4.16 -22.22 -11.73
N PHE A 149 -5.39 -22.36 -12.21
CA PHE A 149 -5.69 -23.05 -13.45
C PHE A 149 -6.96 -22.48 -14.09
N ALA A 150 -7.04 -22.55 -15.41
CA ALA A 150 -8.26 -22.32 -16.17
C ALA A 150 -9.06 -23.64 -16.23
N LEU A 151 -10.39 -23.60 -16.30
CA LEU A 151 -11.17 -24.84 -16.38
C LEU A 151 -10.91 -25.59 -17.70
N SER A 152 -10.60 -24.86 -18.77
CA SER A 152 -10.19 -25.41 -20.06
C SER A 152 -8.91 -26.26 -19.97
N ASP A 153 -8.00 -25.95 -19.05
CA ASP A 153 -6.80 -26.77 -18.77
C ASP A 153 -7.17 -28.17 -18.27
N LYS A 154 -8.41 -28.34 -17.76
CA LYS A 154 -8.99 -29.59 -17.27
C LYS A 154 -10.01 -30.18 -18.26
N GLY A 155 -10.18 -29.57 -19.43
CA GLY A 155 -11.18 -29.97 -20.42
C GLY A 155 -12.63 -29.73 -19.96
N ILE A 156 -12.84 -28.82 -19.01
CA ILE A 156 -14.14 -28.52 -18.41
C ILE A 156 -14.55 -27.09 -18.78
N SER A 157 -15.84 -26.89 -19.03
CA SER A 157 -16.46 -25.58 -19.23
C SER A 157 -17.38 -25.28 -18.06
N LEU A 158 -17.31 -24.07 -17.50
CA LEU A 158 -18.22 -23.65 -16.43
C LEU A 158 -19.66 -23.61 -16.97
N PRO A 159 -20.63 -24.33 -16.36
CA PRO A 159 -22.02 -24.30 -16.82
C PRO A 159 -22.66 -22.94 -16.55
N MET A 160 -23.77 -22.65 -17.26
CA MET A 160 -24.63 -21.50 -16.92
C MET A 160 -25.25 -21.68 -15.53
N GLY A 161 -25.42 -20.57 -14.81
CA GLY A 161 -26.01 -20.57 -13.47
C GLY A 161 -24.96 -20.73 -12.37
N ASP A 162 -25.40 -21.28 -11.24
CA ASP A 162 -24.56 -21.42 -10.05
C ASP A 162 -23.66 -22.65 -10.14
N THR A 163 -22.41 -22.52 -9.71
CA THR A 163 -21.47 -23.62 -9.48
C THR A 163 -20.74 -23.37 -8.17
N THR A 164 -20.66 -24.40 -7.32
CA THR A 164 -19.95 -24.34 -6.03
C THR A 164 -18.68 -25.16 -6.11
N PHE A 165 -17.53 -24.50 -6.14
CA PHE A 165 -16.24 -25.16 -5.98
C PHE A 165 -16.06 -25.59 -4.52
N ILE A 166 -15.61 -26.82 -4.32
CA ILE A 166 -15.32 -27.41 -3.03
C ILE A 166 -13.84 -27.77 -3.00
N THR A 167 -13.11 -27.07 -2.14
CA THR A 167 -11.66 -27.17 -2.01
C THR A 167 -11.35 -27.82 -0.68
N THR A 168 -10.77 -29.02 -0.75
CA THR A 168 -10.43 -29.82 0.41
C THR A 168 -8.91 -29.89 0.55
N ILE A 169 -8.42 -29.51 1.74
CA ILE A 169 -7.01 -29.52 2.09
C ILE A 169 -6.84 -30.51 3.23
N LYS A 170 -6.05 -31.55 3.04
CA LYS A 170 -5.69 -32.48 4.11
C LYS A 170 -4.23 -32.23 4.51
N PRO A 171 -3.98 -31.58 5.68
CA PRO A 171 -2.64 -31.37 6.19
C PRO A 171 -1.95 -32.70 6.48
N TYR A 172 -0.63 -32.76 6.27
CA TYR A 172 0.16 -33.88 6.76
C TYR A 172 0.48 -33.73 8.25
N GLU A 173 0.45 -34.85 8.96
CA GLU A 173 0.71 -34.89 10.39
C GLU A 173 2.14 -34.46 10.74
N ASN A 174 2.27 -33.82 11.90
CA ASN A 174 3.53 -33.45 12.53
C ASN A 174 3.43 -33.73 14.04
N ALA A 175 4.59 -33.96 14.67
CA ALA A 175 4.71 -34.25 16.09
C ALA A 175 5.89 -33.48 16.71
N ILE A 176 5.99 -33.56 18.03
CA ILE A 176 7.13 -33.02 18.79
C ILE A 176 8.05 -34.17 19.18
N ASN A 177 9.34 -34.03 18.87
CA ASN A 177 10.40 -34.93 19.30
C ASN A 177 10.67 -34.81 20.81
N ALA A 178 11.38 -35.79 21.39
CA ALA A 178 11.73 -35.79 22.82
C ALA A 178 12.56 -34.57 23.26
N ASP A 179 13.29 -33.94 22.34
CA ASP A 179 14.08 -32.72 22.56
C ASP A 179 13.27 -31.41 22.42
N GLY A 180 11.97 -31.50 22.13
CA GLY A 180 11.07 -30.36 21.95
C GLY A 180 11.07 -29.75 20.54
N SER A 181 11.87 -30.28 19.60
CA SER A 181 11.83 -29.88 18.20
C SER A 181 10.63 -30.50 17.47
N ARG A 182 10.23 -29.93 16.33
CA ARG A 182 9.24 -30.54 15.44
C ARG A 182 9.87 -31.72 14.70
N GLU A 183 9.14 -32.82 14.55
CA GLU A 183 9.58 -33.97 13.76
C GLU A 183 9.83 -33.57 12.30
N TYR A 184 8.93 -32.75 11.74
CA TYR A 184 9.04 -32.18 10.40
C TYR A 184 9.09 -30.66 10.47
N SER A 185 10.15 -30.07 9.93
CA SER A 185 10.36 -28.61 9.94
C SER A 185 9.52 -27.87 8.90
N ASP A 186 9.00 -28.57 7.90
CA ASP A 186 8.22 -28.04 6.77
C ASP A 186 6.70 -28.24 6.91
N ARG A 187 6.26 -28.84 8.04
CA ARG A 187 4.84 -29.09 8.33
C ARG A 187 4.38 -28.22 9.49
N LEU A 188 3.12 -27.82 9.45
CA LEU A 188 2.47 -27.20 10.59
C LEU A 188 2.30 -28.21 11.72
N LEU A 189 2.48 -27.76 12.96
CA LEU A 189 2.10 -28.52 14.14
C LEU A 189 0.66 -28.15 14.51
N LEU A 190 -0.30 -29.03 14.26
CA LEU A 190 -1.72 -28.74 14.42
C LEU A 190 -2.34 -29.57 15.55
N LYS A 191 -3.41 -29.03 16.16
CA LYS A 191 -4.24 -29.79 17.11
C LYS A 191 -5.18 -30.77 16.40
N ASP A 192 -5.51 -30.47 15.15
CA ASP A 192 -6.43 -31.21 14.33
C ASP A 192 -5.88 -31.23 12.89
N TYR A 193 -5.71 -32.44 12.35
CA TYR A 193 -5.26 -32.68 10.98
C TYR A 193 -6.42 -33.15 10.09
N SER A 194 -7.66 -33.03 10.56
CA SER A 194 -8.85 -33.27 9.74
C SER A 194 -8.84 -32.38 8.50
N PRO A 195 -9.38 -32.86 7.36
CA PRO A 195 -9.45 -32.05 6.15
C PRO A 195 -10.21 -30.73 6.39
N VAL A 196 -9.64 -29.64 5.89
CA VAL A 196 -10.28 -28.31 5.85
C VAL A 196 -11.00 -28.17 4.52
N GLU A 197 -12.26 -27.73 4.55
CA GLU A 197 -13.09 -27.54 3.36
C GLU A 197 -13.46 -26.06 3.18
N ILE A 198 -13.28 -25.53 1.97
CA ILE A 198 -13.70 -24.20 1.55
C ILE A 198 -14.69 -24.34 0.40
N LYS A 199 -15.77 -23.55 0.44
CA LYS A 199 -16.78 -23.52 -0.62
C LYS A 199 -16.84 -22.13 -1.23
N ASP A 200 -16.55 -22.05 -2.54
CA ASP A 200 -16.68 -20.82 -3.31
C ASP A 200 -17.81 -20.99 -4.33
N LYS A 201 -18.82 -20.13 -4.24
CA LYS A 201 -19.92 -20.10 -5.20
C LYS A 201 -19.65 -19.06 -6.28
N VAL A 202 -19.69 -19.49 -7.54
CA VAL A 202 -19.69 -18.62 -8.72
C VAL A 202 -21.03 -18.71 -9.43
N THR A 203 -21.55 -17.59 -9.91
CA THR A 203 -22.69 -17.57 -10.83
C THR A 203 -22.19 -17.15 -12.21
N ARG A 204 -22.36 -18.01 -13.20
CA ARG A 204 -22.14 -17.69 -14.61
C ARG A 204 -23.44 -17.18 -15.24
N LYS A 205 -23.38 -16.01 -15.87
CA LYS A 205 -24.47 -15.48 -16.72
C LYS A 205 -23.88 -14.88 -17.98
N ASP A 206 -24.68 -14.79 -19.03
CA ASP A 206 -24.29 -14.00 -20.20
C ASP A 206 -24.07 -12.54 -19.81
N ALA A 207 -23.07 -11.93 -20.45
CA ALA A 207 -22.85 -10.49 -20.34
C ALA A 207 -24.07 -9.74 -20.91
N VAL A 208 -24.52 -8.70 -20.21
CA VAL A 208 -25.55 -7.80 -20.74
C VAL A 208 -24.95 -7.03 -21.90
N ALA A 209 -25.46 -7.18 -23.12
CA ALA A 209 -24.97 -6.46 -24.28
C ALA A 209 -26.12 -5.99 -25.17
N ALA A 210 -26.10 -4.72 -25.54
CA ALA A 210 -26.73 -4.25 -26.77
C ALA A 210 -25.79 -4.59 -27.95
N GLY A 211 -26.32 -4.61 -29.17
CA GLY A 211 -25.57 -5.03 -30.37
C GLY A 211 -24.15 -4.45 -30.49
N ASN A 212 -23.24 -5.20 -31.11
CA ASN A 212 -21.80 -4.89 -31.28
C ASN A 212 -20.96 -4.86 -29.99
N GLY A 213 -21.39 -5.55 -28.92
CA GLY A 213 -20.58 -5.69 -27.70
C GLY A 213 -20.53 -4.42 -26.84
N ILE A 214 -21.51 -3.54 -26.99
CA ILE A 214 -21.65 -2.31 -26.21
C ILE A 214 -22.80 -2.48 -25.21
N VAL A 215 -22.65 -1.96 -24.00
CA VAL A 215 -23.72 -1.88 -23.01
C VAL A 215 -23.77 -0.48 -22.42
N TYR A 216 -24.96 0.09 -22.36
CA TYR A 216 -25.20 1.40 -21.76
C TYR A 216 -25.62 1.26 -20.31
N VAL A 217 -25.03 2.09 -19.45
CA VAL A 217 -25.23 2.10 -18.02
C VAL A 217 -25.60 3.50 -17.57
N SER A 218 -26.58 3.64 -16.67
CA SER A 218 -27.00 4.95 -16.16
C SER A 218 -27.20 4.92 -14.63
N PRO A 219 -27.24 6.08 -13.95
CA PRO A 219 -27.51 6.11 -12.51
C PRO A 219 -28.87 5.54 -12.10
N GLN A 220 -29.85 5.53 -13.01
CA GLN A 220 -31.19 4.96 -12.82
C GLN A 220 -31.38 3.63 -13.56
N GLY A 221 -30.30 3.02 -14.05
CA GLY A 221 -30.35 1.73 -14.74
C GLY A 221 -30.92 0.64 -13.85
N ALA A 222 -31.57 -0.35 -14.46
CA ALA A 222 -32.15 -1.50 -13.76
C ALA A 222 -31.38 -2.78 -14.10
N ALA A 223 -31.28 -3.70 -13.14
CA ALA A 223 -30.50 -4.94 -13.29
C ALA A 223 -31.01 -5.86 -14.40
N ASP A 224 -32.31 -5.79 -14.72
CA ASP A 224 -32.99 -6.58 -15.74
C ASP A 224 -33.19 -5.82 -17.07
N ALA A 225 -32.64 -4.60 -17.19
CA ALA A 225 -32.73 -3.82 -18.41
C ALA A 225 -31.86 -4.39 -19.53
N SER A 226 -32.27 -4.14 -20.78
CA SER A 226 -31.62 -4.68 -21.99
C SER A 226 -30.19 -4.15 -22.26
N GLY A 227 -29.75 -3.09 -21.56
CA GLY A 227 -28.44 -2.49 -21.77
C GLY A 227 -28.34 -1.60 -23.01
N THR A 228 -29.48 -1.23 -23.60
CA THR A 228 -29.58 -0.22 -24.67
C THR A 228 -29.54 1.19 -24.09
N LYS A 229 -29.34 2.22 -24.92
CA LYS A 229 -29.32 3.61 -24.43
C LYS A 229 -30.68 4.04 -23.85
N GLU A 230 -31.77 3.50 -24.40
CA GLU A 230 -33.15 3.76 -23.98
C GLU A 230 -33.57 2.94 -22.75
N ALA A 231 -32.94 1.78 -22.54
CA ALA A 231 -33.14 0.92 -21.37
C ALA A 231 -31.78 0.47 -20.80
N PRO A 232 -31.04 1.40 -20.17
CA PRO A 232 -29.70 1.14 -19.64
C PRO A 232 -29.74 0.25 -18.41
N VAL A 233 -28.71 -0.58 -18.25
CA VAL A 233 -28.53 -1.45 -17.07
C VAL A 233 -27.84 -0.68 -15.93
N ASP A 234 -27.90 -1.18 -14.70
CA ASP A 234 -27.11 -0.62 -13.60
C ASP A 234 -25.62 -1.02 -13.69
N ILE A 235 -24.76 -0.26 -13.00
CA ILE A 235 -23.30 -0.48 -13.03
C ILE A 235 -22.85 -1.76 -12.34
N ALA A 236 -23.51 -2.20 -11.28
CA ALA A 236 -23.13 -3.42 -10.56
C ALA A 236 -23.37 -4.65 -11.45
N THR A 237 -24.50 -4.69 -12.15
CA THR A 237 -24.83 -5.76 -13.10
C THR A 237 -23.88 -5.77 -14.29
N ALA A 238 -23.61 -4.60 -14.91
CA ALA A 238 -22.69 -4.52 -16.03
C ALA A 238 -21.26 -4.98 -15.66
N ALA A 239 -20.74 -4.52 -14.51
CA ALA A 239 -19.39 -4.85 -14.07
C ALA A 239 -19.23 -6.30 -13.60
N ALA A 240 -20.28 -6.93 -13.04
CA ALA A 240 -20.21 -8.31 -12.54
C ALA A 240 -20.12 -9.36 -13.65
N TYR A 241 -20.63 -9.06 -14.85
CA TYR A 241 -20.73 -10.02 -15.95
C TYR A 241 -20.04 -9.55 -17.23
N ALA A 242 -19.24 -8.49 -17.17
CA ALA A 242 -18.54 -8.00 -18.34
C ALA A 242 -17.66 -9.09 -18.99
N LYS A 243 -17.69 -9.18 -20.31
CA LYS A 243 -16.86 -10.15 -21.06
C LYS A 243 -15.69 -9.47 -21.77
N ALA A 244 -14.60 -10.19 -22.02
CA ALA A 244 -13.47 -9.70 -22.79
C ALA A 244 -13.91 -9.05 -24.12
N GLY A 245 -13.37 -7.87 -24.42
CA GLY A 245 -13.71 -7.05 -25.59
C GLY A 245 -15.00 -6.23 -25.47
N GLN A 246 -15.75 -6.33 -24.37
CA GLN A 246 -16.96 -5.56 -24.17
C GLN A 246 -16.66 -4.09 -23.82
N THR A 247 -17.53 -3.19 -24.27
CA THR A 247 -17.51 -1.78 -23.88
C THR A 247 -18.74 -1.42 -23.06
N ILE A 248 -18.53 -0.96 -21.84
CA ILE A 248 -19.51 -0.36 -20.94
C ILE A 248 -19.45 1.16 -21.12
N VAL A 249 -20.54 1.76 -21.58
CA VAL A 249 -20.68 3.21 -21.76
C VAL A 249 -21.54 3.76 -20.64
N LEU A 250 -20.94 4.61 -19.80
CA LEU A 250 -21.62 5.30 -18.71
C LEU A 250 -22.27 6.57 -19.25
N LEU A 251 -23.59 6.67 -19.12
CA LEU A 251 -24.32 7.89 -19.40
C LEU A 251 -24.04 8.94 -18.33
N ASP A 252 -24.21 10.21 -18.70
CA ASP A 252 -24.06 11.34 -17.79
C ASP A 252 -24.88 11.17 -16.50
N GLY A 253 -24.27 11.52 -15.38
CA GLY A 253 -24.94 11.65 -14.09
C GLY A 253 -24.13 11.11 -12.92
N THR A 254 -24.73 11.20 -11.74
CA THR A 254 -24.11 10.79 -10.47
C THR A 254 -24.58 9.40 -10.05
N TYR A 255 -23.66 8.44 -10.07
CA TYR A 255 -23.82 7.09 -9.57
C TYR A 255 -23.58 7.08 -8.06
N ASN A 256 -24.67 7.14 -7.28
CA ASN A 256 -24.59 7.14 -5.82
C ASN A 256 -24.33 5.72 -5.28
N MET A 257 -23.08 5.46 -4.92
CA MET A 257 -22.60 4.14 -4.53
C MET A 257 -22.97 3.83 -3.09
N LYS A 258 -23.74 2.75 -2.90
CA LYS A 258 -24.10 2.23 -1.56
C LYS A 258 -23.13 1.17 -1.04
N THR A 259 -22.42 0.53 -1.95
CA THR A 259 -21.44 -0.52 -1.70
C THR A 259 -20.26 -0.32 -2.64
N VAL A 260 -19.13 -0.95 -2.32
CA VAL A 260 -17.96 -1.02 -3.21
C VAL A 260 -18.37 -1.62 -4.56
N LEU A 261 -17.97 -0.99 -5.66
CA LEU A 261 -18.00 -1.63 -6.98
C LEU A 261 -16.81 -2.59 -7.08
N SER A 262 -17.04 -3.88 -6.87
CA SER A 262 -15.99 -4.89 -6.95
C SER A 262 -15.95 -5.54 -8.32
N ILE A 263 -14.86 -5.30 -9.05
CA ILE A 263 -14.53 -5.97 -10.31
C ILE A 263 -13.57 -7.10 -9.97
N THR A 264 -14.08 -8.34 -9.89
CA THR A 264 -13.34 -9.50 -9.39
C THR A 264 -12.35 -10.07 -10.41
N TYR A 265 -11.40 -10.88 -9.97
CA TYR A 265 -10.42 -11.56 -10.84
C TYR A 265 -11.06 -12.42 -11.95
N SER A 266 -12.29 -12.89 -11.74
CA SER A 266 -13.09 -13.68 -12.69
C SER A 266 -13.75 -12.85 -13.81
N VAL A 267 -13.69 -11.52 -13.70
CA VAL A 267 -14.17 -10.58 -14.71
C VAL A 267 -12.96 -9.82 -15.22
N SER A 268 -12.26 -10.45 -16.16
CA SER A 268 -11.03 -9.92 -16.75
C SER A 268 -11.15 -9.89 -18.27
N GLY A 269 -10.54 -8.89 -18.88
CA GLY A 269 -10.26 -8.92 -20.30
C GLY A 269 -9.07 -9.82 -20.63
N THR A 270 -8.62 -9.73 -21.86
CA THR A 270 -7.34 -10.29 -22.30
C THR A 270 -6.50 -9.19 -22.94
N LYS A 271 -5.22 -9.47 -23.20
CA LYS A 271 -4.34 -8.55 -23.92
C LYS A 271 -4.94 -8.08 -25.25
N ASP A 272 -5.57 -9.00 -25.99
CA ASP A 272 -6.11 -8.72 -27.33
C ASP A 272 -7.57 -8.23 -27.28
N ALA A 273 -8.26 -8.40 -26.14
CA ALA A 273 -9.65 -8.02 -25.94
C ALA A 273 -9.86 -7.46 -24.52
N PRO A 274 -9.33 -6.26 -24.21
CA PRO A 274 -9.56 -5.63 -22.92
C PRO A 274 -11.04 -5.28 -22.73
N ILE A 275 -11.50 -5.22 -21.49
CA ILE A 275 -12.84 -4.72 -21.15
C ILE A 275 -12.75 -3.21 -20.98
N THR A 276 -13.62 -2.45 -21.65
CA THR A 276 -13.63 -0.99 -21.56
C THR A 276 -14.80 -0.51 -20.72
N LEU A 277 -14.55 0.35 -19.73
CA LEU A 277 -15.56 1.12 -19.00
C LEU A 277 -15.25 2.60 -19.23
N LYS A 278 -16.14 3.31 -19.92
CA LYS A 278 -15.89 4.70 -20.29
C LYS A 278 -17.10 5.57 -20.06
N ALA A 279 -16.88 6.83 -19.65
CA ALA A 279 -17.90 7.85 -19.73
C ALA A 279 -18.25 8.14 -21.20
N GLU A 280 -19.53 8.38 -21.48
CA GLU A 280 -19.97 8.93 -22.78
C GLU A 280 -19.35 10.30 -23.01
N ASN A 281 -19.33 11.13 -21.96
CA ASN A 281 -18.65 12.42 -21.90
C ASN A 281 -17.69 12.42 -20.69
N ALA A 282 -16.40 12.65 -20.92
CA ALA A 282 -15.40 12.63 -19.85
C ALA A 282 -15.75 13.62 -18.72
N GLY A 283 -15.60 13.20 -17.46
CA GLY A 283 -15.93 13.97 -16.25
C GLY A 283 -17.43 14.07 -15.94
N ARG A 284 -18.31 13.41 -16.72
CA ARG A 284 -19.77 13.51 -16.54
C ARG A 284 -20.40 12.28 -15.91
N ALA A 285 -19.69 11.17 -15.84
CA ALA A 285 -20.07 10.00 -15.06
C ALA A 285 -19.35 10.04 -13.71
N VAL A 286 -20.09 10.41 -12.65
CA VAL A 286 -19.52 10.66 -11.31
C VAL A 286 -19.90 9.53 -10.36
N PHE A 287 -18.92 8.76 -9.91
CA PHE A 287 -19.07 7.76 -8.85
C PHE A 287 -18.94 8.43 -7.49
N ASN A 288 -20.07 8.61 -6.81
CA ASN A 288 -20.13 9.23 -5.49
C ASN A 288 -20.13 8.16 -4.39
N GLY A 289 -19.03 8.07 -3.65
CA GLY A 289 -18.80 7.10 -2.57
C GLY A 289 -19.36 7.48 -1.20
N SER A 290 -20.10 8.60 -1.08
CA SER A 290 -20.51 9.16 0.23
C SER A 290 -21.40 8.26 1.08
N SER A 291 -21.99 7.22 0.48
CA SER A 291 -22.87 6.26 1.15
C SER A 291 -22.23 4.88 1.36
N ILE A 292 -20.98 4.69 0.94
CA ILE A 292 -20.22 3.47 1.24
C ILE A 292 -19.84 3.47 2.72
N ALA A 293 -19.86 2.30 3.36
CA ALA A 293 -19.46 2.16 4.76
C ALA A 293 -18.01 2.64 4.97
N LYS A 294 -17.73 3.33 6.08
CA LYS A 294 -16.38 3.75 6.47
C LYS A 294 -15.43 2.57 6.52
N SER A 295 -14.16 2.82 6.20
CA SER A 295 -13.11 1.79 6.13
C SER A 295 -13.44 0.62 5.21
N SER A 296 -14.26 0.85 4.18
CA SER A 296 -14.36 -0.08 3.05
C SER A 296 -13.09 -0.01 2.21
N ASP A 297 -12.92 -0.96 1.29
CA ASP A 297 -11.75 -1.04 0.43
C ASP A 297 -11.55 0.24 -0.42
N ALA A 298 -12.52 0.52 -1.29
CA ALA A 298 -12.54 1.66 -2.21
C ALA A 298 -13.97 1.95 -2.69
N VAL A 299 -14.17 3.03 -3.46
CA VAL A 299 -15.39 3.17 -4.28
C VAL A 299 -15.38 2.14 -5.41
N ILE A 300 -14.23 1.98 -6.07
CA ILE A 300 -13.98 0.98 -7.11
C ILE A 300 -12.82 0.07 -6.69
N SER A 301 -13.08 -1.22 -6.55
CA SER A 301 -12.07 -2.26 -6.28
C SER A 301 -11.83 -3.06 -7.56
N LEU A 302 -10.74 -2.75 -8.26
CA LEU A 302 -10.34 -3.33 -9.54
C LEU A 302 -9.35 -4.48 -9.33
N LYS A 303 -9.88 -5.71 -9.18
CA LYS A 303 -9.09 -6.95 -9.11
C LYS A 303 -8.96 -7.64 -10.47
N GLY A 304 -9.91 -7.40 -11.37
CA GLY A 304 -9.84 -7.87 -12.75
C GLY A 304 -8.59 -7.37 -13.49
N ASN A 305 -8.17 -8.13 -14.50
CA ASN A 305 -7.05 -7.79 -15.37
C ASN A 305 -7.55 -7.24 -16.72
N TYR A 306 -6.70 -6.49 -17.42
CA TYR A 306 -6.98 -5.96 -18.76
C TYR A 306 -8.28 -5.15 -18.87
N TRP A 307 -8.51 -4.27 -17.90
CA TRP A 307 -9.55 -3.26 -17.94
C TRP A 307 -9.01 -1.92 -18.42
N ASN A 308 -9.77 -1.23 -19.27
CA ASN A 308 -9.56 0.16 -19.66
C ASN A 308 -10.68 1.00 -19.04
N ILE A 309 -10.34 1.82 -18.04
CA ILE A 309 -11.26 2.76 -17.39
C ILE A 309 -10.95 4.16 -17.89
N TYR A 310 -11.95 4.85 -18.45
CA TYR A 310 -11.73 6.14 -19.11
C TYR A 310 -12.75 7.21 -18.71
N GLY A 311 -12.25 8.40 -18.35
CA GLY A 311 -13.06 9.62 -18.34
C GLY A 311 -14.06 9.72 -17.18
N ILE A 312 -13.87 9.01 -16.08
CA ILE A 312 -14.81 9.01 -14.94
C ILE A 312 -14.31 9.89 -13.79
N ASP A 313 -15.25 10.36 -12.98
CA ASP A 313 -14.96 11.01 -11.71
C ASP A 313 -15.27 10.06 -10.55
N VAL A 314 -14.39 9.98 -9.55
CA VAL A 314 -14.58 9.15 -8.35
C VAL A 314 -14.35 10.01 -7.11
N CYS A 315 -15.38 10.19 -6.29
CA CYS A 315 -15.30 11.16 -5.21
C CYS A 315 -16.08 10.80 -3.94
N ASN A 316 -15.81 11.58 -2.89
CA ASN A 316 -16.53 11.55 -1.61
C ASN A 316 -16.57 10.18 -0.94
N ALA A 317 -15.58 9.30 -1.17
CA ALA A 317 -15.49 8.06 -0.43
C ALA A 317 -15.49 8.32 1.08
N SER A 318 -16.23 7.53 1.85
CA SER A 318 -16.27 7.64 3.31
C SER A 318 -14.88 7.51 3.96
N ASP A 319 -14.72 8.09 5.15
CA ASP A 319 -13.48 8.01 5.95
C ASP A 319 -12.87 6.59 5.98
N GLY A 320 -11.57 6.49 5.71
CA GLY A 320 -10.82 5.24 5.59
C GLY A 320 -11.00 4.49 4.26
N THR A 321 -11.77 5.02 3.30
CA THR A 321 -12.09 4.36 2.02
C THR A 321 -11.39 5.07 0.86
N LYS A 322 -10.74 4.32 -0.03
CA LYS A 322 -10.05 4.86 -1.21
C LYS A 322 -11.02 5.29 -2.29
N GLY A 323 -10.58 6.11 -3.24
CA GLY A 323 -11.32 6.30 -4.49
C GLY A 323 -11.30 5.01 -5.32
N ILE A 324 -10.11 4.64 -5.81
CA ILE A 324 -9.90 3.45 -6.63
C ILE A 324 -8.78 2.60 -6.01
N HIS A 325 -9.02 1.30 -5.84
CA HIS A 325 -7.99 0.32 -5.47
C HIS A 325 -7.77 -0.65 -6.63
N VAL A 326 -6.54 -0.70 -7.14
CA VAL A 326 -6.12 -1.57 -8.23
C VAL A 326 -5.27 -2.70 -7.67
N SER A 327 -5.81 -3.92 -7.70
CA SER A 327 -5.12 -5.15 -7.30
C SER A 327 -4.95 -6.14 -8.45
N GLY A 328 -5.59 -5.88 -9.60
CA GLY A 328 -5.32 -6.60 -10.85
C GLY A 328 -4.11 -6.06 -11.60
N SER A 329 -3.80 -6.71 -12.73
CA SER A 329 -2.66 -6.40 -13.59
C SER A 329 -3.08 -6.01 -15.01
N ASN A 330 -2.21 -5.25 -15.68
CA ASN A 330 -2.36 -4.81 -17.07
C ASN A 330 -3.62 -3.97 -17.32
N ASN A 331 -4.04 -3.18 -16.33
CA ASN A 331 -5.17 -2.27 -16.48
C ASN A 331 -4.68 -0.89 -16.92
N THR A 332 -5.51 -0.16 -17.67
CA THR A 332 -5.32 1.26 -18.00
C THR A 332 -6.41 2.07 -17.33
N ILE A 333 -6.03 3.11 -16.58
CA ILE A 333 -6.96 4.08 -16.00
C ILE A 333 -6.56 5.45 -16.52
N GLU A 334 -7.44 6.09 -17.28
CA GLU A 334 -7.07 7.26 -18.08
C GLU A 334 -8.12 8.39 -18.01
N MET A 335 -7.65 9.63 -17.97
CA MET A 335 -8.50 10.83 -18.00
C MET A 335 -9.53 10.87 -16.85
N CYS A 336 -9.18 10.35 -15.67
CA CYS A 336 -10.06 10.30 -14.50
C CYS A 336 -9.74 11.40 -13.47
N ASN A 337 -10.77 11.94 -12.81
CA ASN A 337 -10.59 12.78 -11.62
C ASN A 337 -10.96 12.00 -10.37
N ILE A 338 -10.08 11.98 -9.38
CA ILE A 338 -10.24 11.18 -8.17
C ILE A 338 -10.03 12.05 -6.94
N TYR A 339 -11.11 12.51 -6.31
CA TYR A 339 -11.04 13.63 -5.38
C TYR A 339 -11.93 13.52 -4.15
N GLU A 340 -11.56 14.22 -3.08
CA GLU A 340 -12.36 14.30 -1.84
C GLU A 340 -12.69 12.93 -1.23
N ASN A 341 -11.82 11.94 -1.42
CA ASN A 341 -11.99 10.61 -0.85
C ASN A 341 -11.42 10.55 0.58
N GLY A 342 -12.04 9.73 1.44
CA GLY A 342 -11.67 9.54 2.84
C GLY A 342 -10.37 8.76 3.09
N SER A 343 -9.57 8.51 2.05
CA SER A 343 -8.25 7.86 2.05
C SER A 343 -7.57 8.16 0.71
N THR A 344 -6.51 7.45 0.35
CA THR A 344 -5.79 7.62 -0.93
C THR A 344 -6.76 7.68 -2.11
N GLY A 345 -6.55 8.62 -3.03
CA GLY A 345 -7.33 8.76 -4.25
C GLY A 345 -7.30 7.47 -5.07
N LEU A 346 -6.13 7.12 -5.62
CA LEU A 346 -5.92 5.84 -6.31
C LEU A 346 -4.71 5.11 -5.75
N GLN A 347 -4.91 3.87 -5.33
CA GLN A 347 -3.85 2.99 -4.83
C GLN A 347 -3.73 1.74 -5.70
N ILE A 348 -2.49 1.42 -6.10
CA ILE A 348 -2.10 0.12 -6.63
C ILE A 348 -1.49 -0.67 -5.48
N SER A 349 -2.08 -1.81 -5.14
CA SER A 349 -1.54 -2.77 -4.16
C SER A 349 -2.30 -4.09 -4.21
N TYR A 350 -1.71 -5.16 -3.71
CA TYR A 350 -2.44 -6.41 -3.44
C TYR A 350 -3.71 -6.18 -2.59
N SER A 351 -4.71 -7.09 -2.69
CA SER A 351 -5.97 -6.95 -1.96
C SER A 351 -6.03 -7.72 -0.63
N GLY A 352 -5.02 -8.53 -0.32
CA GLY A 352 -4.84 -9.18 0.96
C GLY A 352 -4.55 -10.69 0.89
N GLY A 353 -3.27 -11.05 0.86
CA GLY A 353 -2.78 -12.43 1.00
C GLY A 353 -2.46 -13.13 -0.30
N GLU A 354 -2.55 -12.43 -1.43
CA GLU A 354 -2.01 -12.90 -2.70
C GLU A 354 -0.50 -13.15 -2.57
N PRO A 355 0.02 -14.24 -3.18
CA PRO A 355 1.45 -14.45 -3.32
C PRO A 355 2.07 -13.36 -4.21
N SER A 356 3.37 -13.12 -4.06
CA SER A 356 4.07 -12.01 -4.75
C SER A 356 4.04 -12.11 -6.28
N GLU A 357 3.95 -13.32 -6.82
CA GLU A 357 3.76 -13.56 -8.26
C GLU A 357 2.42 -13.04 -8.81
N TRP A 358 1.44 -12.73 -7.95
CA TRP A 358 0.14 -12.17 -8.33
C TRP A 358 -0.03 -10.72 -7.87
N TRP A 359 1.02 -10.07 -7.37
CA TRP A 359 0.94 -8.65 -7.07
C TRP A 359 0.65 -7.84 -8.34
N PRO A 360 -0.12 -6.74 -8.21
CA PRO A 360 -0.54 -5.94 -9.36
C PRO A 360 0.68 -5.41 -10.13
N SER A 361 0.66 -5.62 -11.45
CA SER A 361 1.77 -5.36 -12.35
C SER A 361 1.28 -4.82 -13.69
N GLY A 362 2.12 -4.07 -14.40
CA GLY A 362 1.82 -3.57 -15.74
C GLY A 362 0.66 -2.57 -15.81
N ASN A 363 0.20 -2.00 -14.68
CA ASN A 363 -0.91 -1.03 -14.72
C ASN A 363 -0.43 0.34 -15.19
N GLN A 364 -1.25 1.00 -16.01
CA GLN A 364 -0.96 2.29 -16.62
C GLN A 364 -1.99 3.32 -16.12
N ILE A 365 -1.55 4.25 -15.29
CA ILE A 365 -2.37 5.36 -14.80
C ILE A 365 -1.97 6.60 -15.60
N LYS A 366 -2.86 7.06 -16.49
CA LYS A 366 -2.53 8.06 -17.51
C LYS A 366 -3.42 9.29 -17.39
N ASN A 367 -2.83 10.48 -17.43
CA ASN A 367 -3.58 11.73 -17.53
C ASN A 367 -4.68 11.88 -16.46
N CYS A 368 -4.46 11.31 -15.27
CA CYS A 368 -5.40 11.36 -14.16
C CYS A 368 -5.07 12.53 -13.22
N SER A 369 -6.08 13.05 -12.55
CA SER A 369 -5.92 14.08 -11.52
C SER A 369 -6.44 13.56 -10.18
N SER A 370 -5.68 13.72 -9.10
CA SER A 370 -6.11 13.30 -7.77
C SER A 370 -5.84 14.35 -6.69
N TYR A 371 -6.90 14.77 -6.01
CA TYR A 371 -6.83 15.96 -5.17
C TYR A 371 -7.85 16.02 -4.02
N TYR A 372 -7.54 16.82 -3.00
CA TYR A 372 -8.38 17.01 -1.81
C TYR A 372 -8.76 15.72 -1.06
N ASN A 373 -8.04 14.63 -1.27
CA ASN A 373 -8.26 13.39 -0.53
C ASN A 373 -7.78 13.57 0.92
N CYS A 374 -8.59 13.15 1.90
CA CYS A 374 -8.33 13.41 3.31
C CYS A 374 -9.02 12.38 4.21
N ASP A 375 -8.22 11.58 4.91
CA ASP A 375 -8.69 10.72 5.99
C ASP A 375 -8.78 11.51 7.31
N SER A 376 -9.65 11.09 8.22
CA SER A 376 -9.92 11.82 9.47
C SER A 376 -8.72 11.93 10.41
N LYS A 377 -7.71 11.06 10.25
CA LYS A 377 -6.48 11.09 11.02
C LYS A 377 -5.38 11.93 10.35
N GLN A 378 -5.54 12.22 9.06
CA GLN A 378 -4.60 12.96 8.22
C GLN A 378 -3.22 12.32 8.25
N ASN A 379 -3.14 11.06 7.80
CA ASN A 379 -1.87 10.34 7.78
C ASN A 379 -1.77 9.26 6.70
N ASP A 380 -2.81 9.06 5.88
CA ASP A 380 -2.86 7.97 4.91
C ASP A 380 -3.40 8.40 3.53
N ALA A 381 -4.04 9.58 3.42
CA ALA A 381 -4.70 10.03 2.19
C ALA A 381 -3.75 10.73 1.20
N ASP A 382 -3.10 9.91 0.36
CA ASP A 382 -2.32 10.38 -0.78
C ASP A 382 -3.18 10.70 -2.01
N GLY A 383 -2.62 11.37 -3.02
CA GLY A 383 -3.23 11.44 -4.35
C GLY A 383 -3.16 10.10 -5.06
N PHE A 384 -1.94 9.67 -5.36
CA PHE A 384 -1.64 8.39 -5.99
C PHE A 384 -0.71 7.55 -5.11
N ALA A 385 -0.89 6.24 -5.13
CA ALA A 385 0.03 5.33 -4.47
C ALA A 385 0.24 4.04 -5.26
N ALA A 386 1.45 3.51 -5.19
CA ALA A 386 1.78 2.15 -5.56
C ALA A 386 2.66 1.58 -4.45
N LYS A 387 2.02 1.05 -3.41
CA LYS A 387 2.65 0.83 -2.10
C LYS A 387 2.28 -0.51 -1.48
N LEU A 388 2.96 -0.84 -0.38
CA LEU A 388 2.85 -2.09 0.38
C LEU A 388 3.37 -3.31 -0.39
N SER A 389 2.66 -3.75 -1.43
CA SER A 389 2.96 -4.96 -2.20
C SER A 389 2.50 -4.79 -3.64
N VAL A 390 3.47 -4.56 -4.52
CA VAL A 390 3.27 -4.18 -5.92
C VAL A 390 4.31 -4.90 -6.78
N GLY A 391 3.85 -5.44 -7.92
CA GLY A 391 4.68 -6.08 -8.93
C GLY A 391 5.28 -5.07 -9.92
N SER A 392 5.96 -5.56 -10.94
CA SER A 392 6.72 -4.73 -11.89
C SER A 392 5.83 -3.91 -12.83
N ASP A 393 6.46 -2.98 -13.56
CA ASP A 393 5.91 -2.32 -14.76
C ASP A 393 4.67 -1.44 -14.52
N ASN A 394 4.44 -1.01 -13.27
CA ASN A 394 3.40 -0.02 -12.97
C ASN A 394 3.90 1.40 -13.26
N VAL A 395 3.06 2.19 -13.94
CA VAL A 395 3.42 3.53 -14.44
C VAL A 395 2.33 4.55 -14.10
N PHE A 396 2.74 5.71 -13.61
CA PHE A 396 1.95 6.94 -13.59
C PHE A 396 2.52 7.91 -14.61
N ASP A 397 1.70 8.36 -15.58
CA ASP A 397 2.14 9.21 -16.68
C ASP A 397 1.16 10.37 -16.91
N GLY A 398 1.67 11.60 -16.98
CA GLY A 398 0.82 12.78 -17.20
C GLY A 398 -0.12 13.09 -16.03
N CYS A 399 0.16 12.58 -14.84
CA CYS A 399 -0.74 12.66 -13.70
C CYS A 399 -0.54 13.95 -12.88
N ILE A 400 -1.60 14.45 -12.27
CA ILE A 400 -1.58 15.65 -11.43
C ILE A 400 -2.07 15.30 -10.02
N ALA A 401 -1.23 15.47 -9.00
CA ALA A 401 -1.60 15.24 -7.60
C ALA A 401 -1.48 16.52 -6.76
N TYR A 402 -2.57 17.01 -6.20
CA TYR A 402 -2.51 18.23 -5.39
C TYR A 402 -3.44 18.30 -4.19
N SER A 403 -3.01 19.04 -3.17
CA SER A 403 -3.81 19.29 -1.97
C SER A 403 -4.41 18.02 -1.34
N ASN A 404 -3.70 16.91 -1.45
CA ASN A 404 -4.01 15.69 -0.70
C ASN A 404 -3.48 15.85 0.72
N ALA A 405 -4.12 15.20 1.69
CA ALA A 405 -3.77 15.39 3.09
C ALA A 405 -2.36 14.85 3.41
N ASP A 406 -1.96 13.68 2.89
CA ASP A 406 -0.61 13.13 3.05
C ASP A 406 0.32 13.48 1.89
N ASP A 407 0.54 12.62 0.90
CA ASP A 407 1.45 12.94 -0.21
C ASP A 407 0.75 13.08 -1.56
N GLY A 408 1.45 13.68 -2.53
CA GLY A 408 1.05 13.61 -3.93
C GLY A 408 1.15 12.17 -4.45
N TYR A 409 2.33 11.57 -4.28
CA TYR A 409 2.65 10.19 -4.69
C TYR A 409 3.33 9.43 -3.54
N ASP A 410 2.86 8.23 -3.22
CA ASP A 410 3.44 7.36 -2.18
C ASP A 410 3.80 5.95 -2.71
N LEU A 411 5.10 5.63 -2.67
CA LEU A 411 5.67 4.32 -3.01
C LEU A 411 6.18 3.56 -1.77
N TYR A 412 5.51 3.72 -0.63
CA TYR A 412 5.91 3.09 0.63
C TYR A 412 6.06 1.56 0.53
N ALA A 413 7.27 1.08 0.80
CA ALA A 413 7.56 -0.34 1.00
C ALA A 413 7.69 -0.64 2.51
N LYS A 414 7.19 -1.81 2.94
CA LYS A 414 7.14 -2.21 4.35
C LYS A 414 7.99 -3.45 4.61
N ASP A 415 8.94 -3.35 5.55
CA ASP A 415 9.85 -4.40 6.02
C ASP A 415 9.12 -5.29 7.04
N THR A 416 8.04 -5.92 6.59
CA THR A 416 7.27 -6.91 7.35
C THR A 416 6.96 -8.10 6.44
N GLU A 417 6.94 -9.30 7.03
CA GLU A 417 6.61 -10.54 6.34
C GLU A 417 5.29 -10.39 5.54
N GLY A 418 5.33 -10.79 4.27
CA GLY A 418 4.19 -10.70 3.35
C GLY A 418 4.03 -9.36 2.61
N TYR A 419 4.84 -8.34 2.93
CA TYR A 419 4.85 -7.07 2.19
C TYR A 419 6.06 -6.95 1.26
N GLY A 420 7.26 -7.20 1.82
CA GLY A 420 8.52 -7.28 1.08
C GLY A 420 8.98 -5.95 0.47
N PRO A 421 10.18 -5.94 -0.15
CA PRO A 421 10.47 -4.93 -1.15
C PRO A 421 9.43 -5.02 -2.26
N ILE A 422 9.02 -3.87 -2.79
CA ILE A 422 8.13 -3.78 -3.94
C ILE A 422 8.97 -3.58 -5.21
N GLU A 423 8.44 -4.02 -6.35
CA GLU A 423 9.13 -3.86 -7.63
C GLU A 423 9.17 -2.39 -8.08
N PRO A 424 10.05 -2.03 -9.04
CA PRO A 424 10.16 -0.66 -9.53
C PRO A 424 8.84 -0.13 -10.10
N VAL A 425 8.57 1.14 -9.75
CA VAL A 425 7.43 1.93 -10.24
C VAL A 425 8.00 3.14 -10.95
N THR A 426 7.40 3.50 -12.09
CA THR A 426 7.79 4.69 -12.85
C THR A 426 6.72 5.77 -12.69
N ILE A 427 7.14 6.98 -12.33
CA ILE A 427 6.31 8.18 -12.34
C ILE A 427 6.94 9.14 -13.35
N GLN A 428 6.18 9.56 -14.36
CA GLN A 428 6.71 10.43 -15.40
C GLN A 428 5.73 11.52 -15.86
N ASN A 429 6.27 12.61 -16.41
CA ASN A 429 5.49 13.73 -16.97
C ASN A 429 4.43 14.28 -16.01
N SER A 430 4.70 14.22 -14.70
CA SER A 430 3.67 14.36 -13.66
C SER A 430 3.94 15.53 -12.72
N LEU A 431 2.87 16.06 -12.13
CA LEU A 431 2.89 17.19 -11.20
C LEU A 431 2.50 16.75 -9.78
N ALA A 432 3.20 17.29 -8.78
CA ALA A 432 2.83 17.14 -7.37
C ALA A 432 2.92 18.48 -6.64
N TYR A 433 1.81 19.06 -6.21
CA TYR A 433 1.85 20.38 -5.58
C TYR A 433 0.84 20.59 -4.46
N ASN A 434 1.13 21.53 -3.56
CA ASN A 434 0.24 21.88 -2.45
C ASN A 434 -0.16 20.68 -1.56
N ASN A 435 0.49 19.52 -1.65
CA ASN A 435 0.16 18.38 -0.81
C ASN A 435 0.49 18.69 0.64
N GLY A 436 -0.39 18.28 1.55
CA GLY A 436 -0.44 18.74 2.93
C GLY A 436 -1.24 20.04 3.15
N MET A 437 -1.70 20.74 2.11
CA MET A 437 -2.67 21.84 2.23
C MET A 437 -4.08 21.32 1.95
N LEU A 438 -4.98 21.45 2.92
CA LEU A 438 -6.35 20.94 2.84
C LEU A 438 -7.25 21.86 2.03
N LYS A 439 -8.42 21.35 1.63
CA LYS A 439 -9.42 22.08 0.84
C LYS A 439 -9.91 23.37 1.51
N ASP A 440 -9.89 23.45 2.84
CA ASP A 440 -10.25 24.65 3.61
C ASP A 440 -9.09 25.65 3.78
N GLY A 441 -7.94 25.38 3.15
CA GLY A 441 -6.72 26.19 3.25
C GLY A 441 -5.89 25.93 4.50
N SER A 442 -6.32 25.04 5.40
CA SER A 442 -5.55 24.67 6.58
C SER A 442 -4.46 23.64 6.27
N ASN A 443 -3.45 23.57 7.13
CA ASN A 443 -2.37 22.59 6.98
C ASN A 443 -2.75 21.24 7.59
N SER A 444 -2.50 20.18 6.84
CA SER A 444 -2.61 18.79 7.27
C SER A 444 -1.61 18.47 8.39
N LYS A 445 -1.95 17.45 9.20
CA LYS A 445 -1.03 16.86 10.20
C LYS A 445 -0.08 15.82 9.58
N ALA A 446 -0.33 15.42 8.34
CA ALA A 446 0.42 14.40 7.63
C ALA A 446 1.77 14.93 7.10
N SER A 447 2.42 14.12 6.25
CA SER A 447 3.77 14.35 5.76
C SER A 447 3.82 15.47 4.72
N GLY A 448 2.89 15.52 3.78
CA GLY A 448 2.80 16.59 2.80
C GLY A 448 3.82 16.51 1.68
N ASN A 449 4.41 15.36 1.32
CA ASN A 449 5.46 15.32 0.30
C ASN A 449 4.87 15.39 -1.12
N GLY A 450 5.65 15.87 -2.09
CA GLY A 450 5.29 15.77 -3.50
C GLY A 450 5.39 14.32 -3.98
N PHE A 451 6.62 13.80 -4.02
CA PHE A 451 6.94 12.44 -4.45
C PHE A 451 7.71 11.68 -3.35
N LYS A 452 7.04 10.72 -2.69
CA LYS A 452 7.61 9.80 -1.69
C LYS A 452 7.98 8.47 -2.35
N LEU A 453 9.27 8.26 -2.60
CA LEU A 453 9.81 7.23 -3.50
C LEU A 453 10.39 5.99 -2.77
N GLY A 454 9.78 5.54 -1.69
CA GLY A 454 10.21 4.32 -1.01
C GLY A 454 9.71 4.15 0.41
N GLY A 455 10.29 3.20 1.15
CA GLY A 455 9.95 2.95 2.55
C GLY A 455 10.93 2.02 3.27
N GLU A 456 11.04 2.20 4.58
CA GLU A 456 11.69 1.30 5.55
C GLU A 456 13.09 0.75 5.22
N GLY A 457 13.87 1.37 4.32
CA GLY A 457 15.21 0.89 3.95
C GLY A 457 15.24 -0.19 2.89
N LEU A 458 14.09 -0.48 2.27
CA LEU A 458 13.97 -1.50 1.23
C LEU A 458 14.37 -0.93 -0.13
N THR A 459 15.03 -1.76 -0.93
CA THR A 459 15.31 -1.48 -2.35
C THR A 459 13.99 -1.45 -3.12
N GLY A 460 13.85 -0.49 -4.02
CA GLY A 460 12.72 -0.39 -4.93
C GLY A 460 13.12 0.12 -6.31
N LYS A 461 14.27 0.80 -6.43
CA LYS A 461 14.80 1.35 -7.71
C LYS A 461 13.76 2.14 -8.51
N HIS A 462 12.82 2.79 -7.83
CA HIS A 462 11.76 3.57 -8.43
C HIS A 462 12.34 4.67 -9.32
N VAL A 463 11.61 4.99 -10.39
CA VAL A 463 12.02 5.97 -11.41
C VAL A 463 11.07 7.16 -11.38
N LEU A 464 11.63 8.35 -11.18
CA LEU A 464 10.92 9.62 -11.35
C LEU A 464 11.54 10.35 -12.55
N LYS A 465 10.73 10.71 -13.55
CA LYS A 465 11.22 11.33 -14.80
C LYS A 465 10.36 12.49 -15.24
N ASN A 466 10.98 13.62 -15.59
CA ASN A 466 10.24 14.73 -16.19
C ASN A 466 9.07 15.21 -15.32
N CYS A 467 9.30 15.39 -14.02
CA CYS A 467 8.26 15.76 -13.05
C CYS A 467 8.53 17.11 -12.39
N VAL A 468 7.45 17.78 -11.99
CA VAL A 468 7.52 19.07 -11.27
C VAL A 468 6.85 18.95 -9.91
N ALA A 469 7.55 19.37 -8.85
CA ALA A 469 7.01 19.45 -7.50
C ALA A 469 7.09 20.88 -6.96
N TRP A 470 6.01 21.43 -6.42
CA TRP A 470 6.08 22.73 -5.76
C TRP A 470 5.12 22.94 -4.60
N ASN A 471 5.53 23.81 -3.67
CA ASN A 471 4.73 24.27 -2.53
C ASN A 471 4.07 23.11 -1.73
N ASN A 472 4.72 21.94 -1.71
CA ASN A 472 4.29 20.84 -0.87
C ASN A 472 4.73 21.12 0.58
N GLY A 473 3.90 20.72 1.55
CA GLY A 473 4.18 20.96 2.97
C GLY A 473 5.43 20.23 3.47
N GLY A 474 5.66 19.04 2.94
CA GLY A 474 6.83 18.19 3.12
C GLY A 474 7.85 18.38 2.01
N SER A 475 8.69 17.37 1.76
CA SER A 475 9.72 17.49 0.74
C SER A 475 9.12 17.36 -0.66
N GLY A 476 9.68 18.07 -1.64
CA GLY A 476 9.22 17.97 -3.04
C GLY A 476 9.44 16.54 -3.58
N ILE A 477 10.68 16.07 -3.52
CA ILE A 477 11.09 14.71 -3.92
C ILE A 477 11.88 14.08 -2.78
N MET A 478 11.48 12.89 -2.32
CA MET A 478 12.21 12.21 -1.24
C MET A 478 12.22 10.69 -1.32
N SER A 479 13.32 10.06 -0.92
CA SER A 479 13.51 8.60 -1.00
C SER A 479 12.79 7.82 0.11
N ASN A 480 12.31 8.52 1.15
CA ASN A 480 11.63 7.94 2.30
C ASN A 480 12.32 6.72 2.91
N ASN A 481 13.63 6.85 3.15
CA ASN A 481 14.50 5.77 3.63
C ASN A 481 14.88 4.71 2.58
N GLY A 482 14.32 4.73 1.38
CA GLY A 482 14.75 3.88 0.27
C GLY A 482 16.19 4.22 -0.16
N PRO A 483 17.04 3.23 -0.51
CA PRO A 483 18.47 3.45 -0.74
C PRO A 483 18.86 3.71 -2.21
N ASP A 484 17.94 3.59 -3.18
CA ASP A 484 18.32 3.44 -4.60
C ASP A 484 17.32 3.99 -5.63
N CYS A 485 16.48 4.96 -5.27
CA CYS A 485 15.59 5.65 -6.22
C CYS A 485 16.39 6.44 -7.28
N ARG A 486 15.77 6.63 -8.46
CA ARG A 486 16.38 7.22 -9.65
C ARG A 486 15.54 8.40 -10.14
N VAL A 487 16.16 9.57 -10.27
CA VAL A 487 15.46 10.83 -10.55
C VAL A 487 16.11 11.53 -11.74
N TYR A 488 15.32 11.83 -12.77
CA TYR A 488 15.78 12.38 -14.04
C TYR A 488 14.93 13.59 -14.45
N ASN A 489 15.57 14.66 -14.91
CA ASN A 489 14.90 15.79 -15.56
C ASN A 489 13.76 16.35 -14.69
N CYS A 490 13.98 16.55 -13.39
CA CYS A 490 12.92 17.00 -12.48
C CYS A 490 13.19 18.43 -12.01
N THR A 491 12.11 19.19 -11.79
CA THR A 491 12.15 20.55 -11.21
C THR A 491 11.39 20.54 -9.89
N SER A 492 11.99 21.03 -8.81
CA SER A 492 11.39 21.07 -7.47
C SER A 492 11.55 22.48 -6.88
N VAL A 493 10.42 23.13 -6.55
CA VAL A 493 10.37 24.56 -6.20
C VAL A 493 9.62 24.81 -4.89
N ASP A 494 10.21 25.57 -3.95
CA ASP A 494 9.53 26.07 -2.75
C ASP A 494 8.83 25.01 -1.87
N ASN A 495 9.41 23.81 -1.74
CA ASN A 495 8.84 22.74 -0.89
C ASN A 495 9.39 22.78 0.55
N GLY A 496 8.58 22.28 1.49
CA GLY A 496 8.99 22.03 2.88
C GLY A 496 8.45 23.01 3.92
N HIS A 497 7.46 23.83 3.56
CA HIS A 497 7.07 25.00 4.36
C HIS A 497 6.30 24.68 5.66
N PHE A 498 5.42 23.66 5.68
CA PHE A 498 4.40 23.54 6.74
C PHE A 498 4.08 22.14 7.29
N SER A 499 4.83 21.09 6.93
CA SER A 499 4.59 19.72 7.41
C SER A 499 4.70 19.54 8.95
N ARG A 500 3.90 18.62 9.52
CA ARG A 500 3.74 18.43 10.98
C ARG A 500 4.14 17.05 11.52
N THR A 501 4.37 16.02 10.71
CA THR A 501 4.67 14.67 11.24
C THR A 501 6.17 14.38 11.40
N GLY A 502 6.57 13.96 12.61
CA GLY A 502 7.68 13.01 12.78
C GLY A 502 9.07 13.54 13.17
N GLY A 503 9.23 14.79 13.60
CA GLY A 503 10.49 15.24 14.22
C GLY A 503 11.70 15.38 13.27
N THR A 504 11.47 15.43 11.96
CA THR A 504 12.49 15.90 11.01
C THR A 504 12.16 17.35 10.65
N ASP A 505 12.61 18.28 11.49
CA ASP A 505 12.89 19.63 11.03
C ASP A 505 13.89 19.48 9.85
N SER A 506 13.73 20.22 8.76
CA SER A 506 14.47 20.11 7.47
C SER A 506 13.77 19.38 6.31
N ARG A 507 12.56 19.83 5.92
CA ARG A 507 11.94 19.44 4.64
C ARG A 507 12.44 20.37 3.52
N ASN A 508 12.56 19.86 2.30
CA ASN A 508 13.30 20.54 1.23
C ASN A 508 12.82 20.15 -0.17
N ASN A 509 13.45 20.66 -1.21
CA ASN A 509 13.12 20.28 -2.58
C ASN A 509 13.54 18.84 -2.91
N TYR A 510 14.74 18.42 -2.47
CA TYR A 510 15.29 17.06 -2.65
C TYR A 510 15.82 16.46 -1.34
N GLN A 511 15.32 15.27 -0.98
CA GLN A 511 15.78 14.50 0.18
C GLN A 511 16.00 13.01 -0.14
N LEU A 512 17.23 12.64 -0.50
CA LEU A 512 17.60 11.24 -0.75
C LEU A 512 18.47 10.71 0.39
N THR A 513 17.82 10.09 1.38
CA THR A 513 18.47 9.59 2.60
C THR A 513 17.98 8.19 2.92
N PRO A 514 18.88 7.20 3.10
CA PRO A 514 18.49 5.82 3.39
C PRO A 514 18.06 5.68 4.86
N LYS A 515 17.51 4.52 5.23
CA LYS A 515 17.11 4.21 6.61
C LYS A 515 18.25 4.46 7.60
N ASN A 516 17.96 5.26 8.64
CA ASN A 516 18.93 5.69 9.66
C ASN A 516 20.05 6.63 9.16
N GLY A 517 19.92 7.22 7.96
CA GLY A 517 20.88 8.17 7.41
C GLY A 517 22.31 7.63 7.45
N GLU A 518 23.22 8.38 8.09
CA GLU A 518 24.66 8.04 8.16
C GLU A 518 24.95 6.67 8.79
N LYS A 519 24.02 6.15 9.61
CA LYS A 519 24.13 4.84 10.27
C LYS A 519 23.61 3.69 9.39
N TYR A 520 23.20 3.95 8.16
CA TYR A 520 22.83 2.91 7.21
C TYR A 520 24.02 1.98 6.95
N SER A 521 23.81 0.68 7.03
CA SER A 521 24.87 -0.33 6.91
C SER A 521 25.01 -0.92 5.49
N GLY A 522 24.09 -0.58 4.58
CA GLY A 522 24.17 -0.97 3.16
C GLY A 522 24.84 0.10 2.29
N ASN A 523 24.86 -0.14 0.99
CA ASN A 523 25.29 0.83 -0.01
C ASN A 523 24.08 1.58 -0.58
N THR A 524 24.24 2.86 -0.88
CA THR A 524 23.27 3.63 -1.65
C THR A 524 23.50 3.44 -3.14
N GLY A 525 22.43 3.53 -3.91
CA GLY A 525 22.43 3.40 -5.37
C GLY A 525 21.58 4.49 -6.03
N TYR A 526 21.60 5.71 -5.48
CA TYR A 526 20.80 6.81 -6.02
C TYR A 526 21.27 7.22 -7.41
N VAL A 527 20.33 7.60 -8.27
CA VAL A 527 20.64 8.27 -9.53
C VAL A 527 19.95 9.63 -9.53
N LEU A 528 20.70 10.67 -9.89
CA LEU A 528 20.21 12.03 -10.01
C LEU A 528 20.82 12.67 -11.25
N GLU A 529 19.98 13.04 -12.22
CA GLU A 529 20.40 13.64 -13.48
C GLU A 529 19.49 14.80 -13.87
N ASN A 530 20.10 15.88 -14.37
CA ASN A 530 19.41 17.02 -14.98
C ASN A 530 18.35 17.65 -14.06
N VAL A 531 18.61 17.74 -12.76
CA VAL A 531 17.60 18.26 -11.81
C VAL A 531 17.77 19.74 -11.49
N ILE A 532 16.64 20.39 -11.18
CA ILE A 532 16.61 21.78 -10.70
C ILE A 532 15.91 21.84 -9.35
N SER A 533 16.65 22.23 -8.32
CA SER A 533 16.10 22.77 -7.07
C SER A 533 16.02 24.28 -7.16
N PHE A 534 14.92 24.88 -6.71
CA PHE A 534 14.80 26.33 -6.67
C PHE A 534 14.00 26.82 -5.46
N TYR A 535 14.47 27.89 -4.84
CA TYR A 535 13.70 28.64 -3.85
C TYR A 535 13.47 30.05 -4.38
N THR A 536 12.21 30.42 -4.60
CA THR A 536 11.87 31.70 -5.20
C THR A 536 11.95 32.85 -4.19
N ALA A 537 11.83 34.08 -4.69
CA ALA A 537 11.66 35.26 -3.85
C ALA A 537 10.27 35.32 -3.17
N ALA A 538 9.28 34.52 -3.64
CA ALA A 538 7.93 34.49 -3.07
C ALA A 538 7.89 33.85 -1.68
N VAL A 539 8.90 33.02 -1.35
CA VAL A 539 9.10 32.53 0.02
C VAL A 539 9.49 33.72 0.89
N THR A 540 8.56 34.28 1.66
CA THR A 540 8.86 35.41 2.56
C THR A 540 9.26 34.94 3.96
N ASP A 541 8.86 33.72 4.31
CA ASP A 541 9.26 33.01 5.52
C ASP A 541 9.72 31.60 5.11
N SER A 542 10.96 31.24 5.40
CA SER A 542 11.46 29.89 5.10
C SER A 542 10.90 28.86 6.08
N GLY A 543 10.30 29.27 7.21
CA GLY A 543 9.62 28.37 8.14
C GLY A 543 10.47 27.15 8.50
N LYS A 544 10.01 25.97 8.05
CA LYS A 544 10.70 24.66 8.24
C LYS A 544 11.45 24.13 7.01
N MET A 545 11.55 24.95 5.96
CA MET A 545 12.32 24.62 4.76
C MET A 545 13.81 24.45 5.11
N ALA A 546 14.52 23.66 4.31
CA ALA A 546 15.95 23.43 4.46
C ALA A 546 16.63 23.26 3.11
N SER A 547 17.97 23.25 3.14
CA SER A 547 18.78 22.85 2.00
C SER A 547 18.49 21.40 1.60
N ASP A 548 18.75 21.09 0.34
CA ASP A 548 18.63 19.73 -0.17
C ASP A 548 19.58 18.79 0.58
N LYS A 549 19.15 17.54 0.75
CA LYS A 549 19.80 16.60 1.65
C LYS A 549 20.02 15.25 0.99
N PHE A 550 21.27 14.83 0.98
CA PHE A 550 21.71 13.56 0.43
C PHE A 550 22.60 12.84 1.45
N THR A 551 22.34 11.57 1.68
CA THR A 551 23.25 10.70 2.46
C THR A 551 23.69 9.56 1.57
N LEU A 552 24.99 9.48 1.27
CA LEU A 552 25.58 8.51 0.37
C LEU A 552 26.43 7.50 1.18
N LYS A 553 26.24 6.20 0.92
CA LYS A 553 27.00 5.12 1.57
C LYS A 553 27.60 4.23 0.51
N GLY A 554 28.93 4.15 0.45
CA GLY A 554 29.61 3.36 -0.57
C GLY A 554 29.39 3.86 -2.00
N GLN A 555 28.99 5.12 -2.17
CA GLN A 555 28.65 5.74 -3.45
C GLN A 555 29.39 7.08 -3.58
N ASN A 556 29.93 7.37 -4.77
CA ASN A 556 30.63 8.64 -5.05
C ASN A 556 29.62 9.80 -5.07
N GLU A 557 29.99 10.93 -4.47
CA GLU A 557 29.20 12.17 -4.46
C GLU A 557 29.00 12.80 -5.84
N ASP A 558 29.87 12.49 -6.81
CA ASP A 558 29.73 12.91 -8.22
C ASP A 558 28.42 12.42 -8.85
N VAL A 559 27.70 11.46 -8.26
CA VAL A 559 26.36 11.07 -8.73
C VAL A 559 25.30 12.14 -8.46
N ILE A 560 25.53 12.99 -7.45
CA ILE A 560 24.63 14.07 -7.03
C ILE A 560 25.16 15.42 -7.53
N TYR A 561 26.42 15.73 -7.24
CA TYR A 561 26.99 17.05 -7.50
C TYR A 561 27.66 17.11 -8.88
N LYS A 562 26.85 17.39 -9.89
CA LYS A 562 27.26 17.48 -11.31
C LYS A 562 27.01 18.88 -11.89
N THR A 563 27.50 19.13 -13.10
CA THR A 563 27.26 20.37 -13.84
C THR A 563 25.79 20.55 -14.25
N ASN A 564 25.07 19.46 -14.49
CA ASN A 564 23.65 19.43 -14.88
C ASN A 564 22.67 19.31 -13.71
N ASN A 565 23.15 19.21 -12.47
CA ASN A 565 22.31 19.13 -11.28
C ASN A 565 22.43 20.42 -10.46
N TYR A 566 21.32 21.12 -10.28
CA TYR A 566 21.26 22.35 -9.49
C TYR A 566 20.62 22.06 -8.13
N ILE A 567 21.40 22.19 -7.07
CA ILE A 567 21.07 21.71 -5.72
C ILE A 567 21.12 22.87 -4.74
N CYS A 568 20.10 23.00 -3.88
CA CYS A 568 20.06 23.99 -2.81
C CYS A 568 21.03 23.61 -1.70
N LYS A 569 22.14 24.34 -1.57
CA LYS A 569 23.16 24.07 -0.53
C LYS A 569 22.94 24.87 0.75
N ASN A 570 22.22 25.98 0.68
CA ASN A 570 21.97 26.86 1.81
C ASN A 570 20.58 27.48 1.68
N ILE A 571 19.72 27.23 2.68
CA ILE A 571 18.36 27.76 2.70
C ILE A 571 18.31 29.26 3.05
N ASP A 572 19.25 29.75 3.85
CA ASP A 572 19.28 31.15 4.29
C ASP A 572 19.58 32.08 3.10
N SER A 573 20.54 31.68 2.26
CA SER A 573 20.87 32.40 1.01
C SER A 573 20.02 31.96 -0.18
N ARG A 574 19.27 30.84 -0.05
CA ARG A 574 18.48 30.20 -1.11
C ARG A 574 19.28 29.86 -2.36
N GLU A 575 20.57 29.64 -2.18
CA GLU A 575 21.49 29.40 -3.29
C GLU A 575 21.40 27.95 -3.77
N CYS A 576 20.76 27.80 -4.93
CA CYS A 576 20.69 26.55 -5.67
C CYS A 576 21.73 26.57 -6.79
N VAL A 577 22.75 25.72 -6.69
CA VAL A 577 23.94 25.75 -7.54
C VAL A 577 24.32 24.39 -8.09
N ASN A 578 24.97 24.38 -9.25
CA ASN A 578 25.63 23.19 -9.78
C ASN A 578 27.07 23.04 -9.26
N LYS A 579 27.80 22.03 -9.77
CA LYS A 579 29.22 21.78 -9.43
C LYS A 579 30.13 22.97 -9.73
N ASP A 580 29.83 23.71 -10.79
CA ASP A 580 30.63 24.85 -11.28
C ASP A 580 30.26 26.18 -10.62
N GLY A 581 29.28 26.19 -9.70
CA GLY A 581 28.82 27.38 -8.99
C GLY A 581 27.81 28.23 -9.76
N SER A 582 27.33 27.78 -10.91
CA SER A 582 26.22 28.43 -11.63
C SER A 582 24.96 28.35 -10.78
N LYS A 583 24.29 29.49 -10.60
CA LYS A 583 23.08 29.64 -9.77
C LYS A 583 21.82 29.55 -10.63
N VAL A 584 20.78 28.90 -10.11
CA VAL A 584 19.44 28.97 -10.68
C VAL A 584 18.89 30.38 -10.46
N SER A 585 18.24 30.96 -11.46
CA SER A 585 17.57 32.26 -11.37
C SER A 585 16.13 32.18 -11.85
N ALA A 586 15.28 33.10 -11.38
CA ALA A 586 13.86 33.11 -11.72
C ALA A 586 13.60 33.27 -13.23
N ASP A 587 14.49 33.94 -13.97
CA ASP A 587 14.35 34.17 -15.40
C ASP A 587 14.72 32.95 -16.28
N TRP A 588 15.14 31.84 -15.66
CA TRP A 588 15.16 30.53 -16.31
C TRP A 588 13.76 30.00 -16.59
N PHE A 589 12.75 30.54 -15.92
CA PHE A 589 11.36 30.17 -16.11
C PHE A 589 10.58 31.33 -16.73
N GLU A 590 9.61 31.02 -17.59
CA GLU A 590 8.66 32.02 -18.10
C GLU A 590 7.90 32.67 -16.95
N SER A 591 7.48 31.87 -15.96
CA SER A 591 6.92 32.34 -14.70
C SER A 591 7.23 31.40 -13.53
N VAL A 592 7.27 31.97 -12.33
CA VAL A 592 7.33 31.24 -11.05
C VAL A 592 6.13 31.56 -10.14
N ASP A 593 5.12 32.25 -10.69
CA ASP A 593 3.95 32.72 -9.94
C ASP A 593 2.87 31.64 -9.78
N TYR A 594 3.19 30.61 -8.99
CA TYR A 594 2.27 29.52 -8.70
C TYR A 594 1.07 29.91 -7.81
N ASN A 595 1.01 31.17 -7.35
CA ASN A 595 -0.15 31.69 -6.62
C ASN A 595 -1.27 32.13 -7.55
N ASN A 596 -0.94 32.57 -8.77
CA ASN A 596 -1.91 33.07 -9.74
C ASN A 596 -2.02 32.20 -11.00
N ILE A 597 -1.06 31.30 -11.24
CA ILE A 597 -1.06 30.40 -12.39
C ILE A 597 -1.32 28.96 -11.91
N VAL A 598 -2.33 28.32 -12.50
CA VAL A 598 -2.72 26.94 -12.21
C VAL A 598 -2.64 26.14 -13.51
N PRO A 599 -1.84 25.06 -13.56
CA PRO A 599 -1.80 24.18 -14.73
C PRO A 599 -3.18 23.57 -15.03
N THR A 600 -3.47 23.36 -16.32
CA THR A 600 -4.71 22.73 -16.77
C THR A 600 -4.43 21.50 -17.62
N ARG A 601 -5.43 20.62 -17.70
CA ARG A 601 -5.39 19.46 -18.60
C ARG A 601 -6.17 19.76 -19.87
N ASP A 602 -5.54 19.52 -21.01
CA ASP A 602 -6.16 19.64 -22.32
C ASP A 602 -7.00 18.40 -22.66
N SER A 603 -7.81 18.50 -23.71
CA SER A 603 -8.69 17.41 -24.14
C SER A 603 -7.95 16.17 -24.65
N ASP A 604 -6.72 16.32 -25.11
CA ASP A 604 -5.84 15.21 -25.51
C ASP A 604 -5.08 14.60 -24.32
N GLY A 605 -5.27 15.15 -23.11
CA GLY A 605 -4.66 14.72 -21.87
C GLY A 605 -3.36 15.44 -21.52
N SER A 606 -2.78 16.26 -22.40
CA SER A 606 -1.57 17.02 -22.06
C SER A 606 -1.79 18.01 -20.92
N ILE A 607 -0.70 18.39 -20.27
CA ILE A 607 -0.72 19.40 -19.22
C ILE A 607 -0.19 20.71 -19.78
N ASP A 608 -1.04 21.73 -19.83
CA ASP A 608 -0.64 23.10 -20.08
C ASP A 608 -0.22 23.76 -18.76
N MET A 609 1.05 24.12 -18.67
CA MET A 609 1.61 24.78 -17.50
C MET A 609 1.30 26.29 -17.46
N HIS A 610 0.75 26.88 -18.53
CA HIS A 610 0.50 28.33 -18.64
C HIS A 610 1.73 29.18 -18.34
N GLY A 611 2.91 28.71 -18.79
CA GLY A 611 4.21 29.34 -18.54
C GLY A 611 4.78 29.10 -17.13
N LEU A 612 4.03 28.50 -16.20
CA LEU A 612 4.53 28.20 -14.86
C LEU A 612 5.63 27.13 -14.92
N PHE A 613 6.83 27.49 -14.48
CA PHE A 613 8.02 26.63 -14.50
C PHE A 613 8.42 26.09 -15.89
N VAL A 614 7.90 26.70 -16.97
CA VAL A 614 8.35 26.42 -18.34
C VAL A 614 9.71 27.07 -18.54
N LEU A 615 10.71 26.30 -18.99
CA LEU A 615 12.09 26.77 -19.13
C LEU A 615 12.28 27.68 -20.34
N THR A 616 13.04 28.76 -20.16
CA THR A 616 13.44 29.70 -21.21
C THR A 616 14.81 29.33 -21.81
N ASP A 617 15.24 30.06 -22.85
CA ASP A 617 16.58 29.95 -23.44
C ASP A 617 17.72 30.37 -22.51
N LYS A 618 17.39 31.01 -21.37
CA LYS A 618 18.36 31.36 -20.32
C LYS A 618 18.71 30.17 -19.43
N ALA A 619 17.85 29.17 -19.36
CA ALA A 619 18.15 27.93 -18.67
C ALA A 619 19.19 27.13 -19.48
N PRO A 620 20.16 26.45 -18.83
CA PRO A 620 21.04 25.52 -19.51
C PRO A 620 20.25 24.45 -20.26
N SER A 621 20.73 24.03 -21.43
CA SER A 621 20.06 23.00 -22.22
C SER A 621 20.04 21.66 -21.48
N GLY A 622 18.88 21.00 -21.47
CA GLY A 622 18.75 19.62 -21.00
C GLY A 622 18.68 19.46 -19.48
N VAL A 623 18.43 20.53 -18.72
CA VAL A 623 18.15 20.46 -17.27
C VAL A 623 16.68 20.70 -16.96
N GLY A 624 16.22 20.20 -15.82
CA GLY A 624 14.86 20.37 -15.33
C GLY A 624 13.83 19.56 -16.11
N ALA A 625 12.58 19.68 -15.67
CA ALA A 625 11.43 19.12 -16.35
C ALA A 625 10.98 20.01 -17.51
N VAL A 626 10.47 19.38 -18.58
CA VAL A 626 9.77 20.01 -19.70
C VAL A 626 8.43 19.30 -19.84
N ILE A 627 7.39 19.89 -19.24
CA ILE A 627 6.02 19.37 -19.26
C ILE A 627 5.32 19.84 -20.55
N GLY A 628 4.69 18.91 -21.28
CA GLY A 628 4.02 19.16 -22.55
C GLY A 628 3.31 17.90 -23.08
N ALA A 629 2.97 17.84 -24.37
CA ALA A 629 2.29 16.69 -24.98
C ALA A 629 3.03 15.37 -24.69
N ALA A 630 2.25 14.32 -24.41
CA ALA A 630 2.68 13.03 -23.85
C ALA A 630 3.81 12.30 -24.62
N ASP A 631 4.07 12.69 -25.88
CA ASP A 631 5.07 12.08 -26.76
C ASP A 631 6.35 12.91 -26.97
N SER A 632 6.53 14.02 -26.25
CA SER A 632 7.62 14.99 -26.52
C SER A 632 9.01 14.61 -25.98
N TYR A 633 9.20 13.41 -25.41
CA TYR A 633 10.50 12.96 -24.90
C TYR A 633 11.01 11.69 -25.57
N ASP A 634 12.22 11.79 -26.13
CA ASP A 634 12.95 10.68 -26.74
C ASP A 634 13.18 9.55 -25.71
N THR A 635 12.70 8.35 -26.05
CA THR A 635 12.82 7.13 -25.24
C THR A 635 14.21 6.49 -25.37
N ALA A 636 15.09 7.03 -26.23
CA ALA A 636 16.41 6.46 -26.56
C ALA A 636 17.44 6.39 -25.41
N VAL A 637 17.18 6.98 -24.24
CA VAL A 637 18.10 6.88 -23.07
C VAL A 637 17.89 5.58 -22.26
N ILE A 638 16.88 4.75 -22.59
CA ILE A 638 16.37 3.68 -21.71
C ILE A 638 16.66 2.26 -22.23
N SER A 639 17.89 1.98 -22.67
CA SER A 639 18.26 0.63 -23.11
C SER A 639 19.60 0.19 -22.54
N SER A 640 19.60 -0.33 -21.30
CA SER A 640 20.35 -1.56 -20.97
C SER A 640 20.24 -2.06 -19.51
N ASP A 641 19.92 -1.25 -18.51
CA ASP A 641 20.28 -1.61 -17.12
C ASP A 641 19.10 -1.83 -16.15
N VAL A 642 18.20 -2.76 -16.49
CA VAL A 642 17.29 -3.37 -15.50
C VAL A 642 17.70 -4.83 -15.29
N PRO A 643 18.59 -5.14 -14.32
CA PRO A 643 18.85 -6.52 -13.94
C PRO A 643 17.63 -7.09 -13.21
N LYS A 644 17.04 -8.15 -13.76
CA LYS A 644 16.18 -9.06 -12.99
C LYS A 644 17.05 -9.67 -11.88
N GLN A 645 16.66 -9.51 -10.61
CA GLN A 645 17.37 -10.14 -9.49
C GLN A 645 16.50 -11.14 -8.74
N ASN A 646 17.19 -12.21 -8.36
CA ASN A 646 16.66 -13.43 -7.77
C ASN A 646 15.95 -13.21 -6.43
N GLN A 647 14.90 -13.99 -6.24
CA GLN A 647 14.19 -14.17 -4.98
C GLN A 647 15.18 -14.53 -3.86
N ASN A 648 15.40 -13.61 -2.94
CA ASN A 648 16.10 -13.89 -1.69
C ASN A 648 15.06 -14.18 -0.61
N THR A 649 15.00 -15.43 -0.18
CA THR A 649 14.19 -15.89 0.94
C THR A 649 14.77 -15.34 2.25
N GLY A 650 14.28 -14.18 2.67
CA GLY A 650 14.55 -13.62 3.99
C GLY A 650 13.90 -14.48 5.07
N LYS A 651 14.71 -15.11 5.92
CA LYS A 651 14.23 -15.79 7.13
C LYS A 651 13.71 -14.73 8.12
N GLY A 652 12.40 -14.56 8.16
CA GLY A 652 11.71 -13.72 9.15
C GLY A 652 11.92 -14.28 10.57
N VAL A 653 12.26 -13.39 11.51
CA VAL A 653 12.27 -13.70 12.94
C VAL A 653 10.88 -13.36 13.47
N ILE A 654 10.19 -14.38 13.97
CA ILE A 654 8.85 -14.26 14.54
C ILE A 654 8.91 -13.43 15.84
N TYR A 655 8.16 -12.33 15.88
CA TYR A 655 7.89 -11.58 17.10
C TYR A 655 6.55 -12.03 17.68
N ALA A 656 6.55 -12.62 18.88
CA ALA A 656 5.32 -12.90 19.62
C ALA A 656 4.94 -11.64 20.44
N VAL A 657 3.84 -10.99 20.07
CA VAL A 657 3.24 -9.88 20.83
C VAL A 657 1.90 -10.38 21.37
N PHE A 658 1.78 -10.45 22.70
CA PHE A 658 0.50 -10.71 23.36
C PHE A 658 -0.09 -9.38 23.83
N VAL A 659 -1.27 -9.03 23.31
CA VAL A 659 -2.03 -7.85 23.71
C VAL A 659 -3.21 -8.31 24.54
N VAL A 660 -3.27 -7.89 25.81
CA VAL A 660 -4.52 -7.89 26.58
C VAL A 660 -5.13 -6.50 26.39
N ILE A 661 -6.15 -6.41 25.52
CA ILE A 661 -6.89 -5.16 25.32
C ILE A 661 -7.84 -5.02 26.51
N ILE A 662 -7.52 -4.15 27.46
CA ILE A 662 -8.49 -3.65 28.44
C ILE A 662 -8.89 -2.25 27.97
N ALA A 663 -10.20 -2.01 27.90
CA ALA A 663 -10.73 -0.71 27.58
C ALA A 663 -10.23 0.34 28.60
N ALA A 664 -9.72 1.45 28.07
CA ALA A 664 -9.22 2.65 28.75
C ALA A 664 -7.79 2.61 29.35
N ALA A 665 -6.88 3.27 28.60
CA ALA A 665 -5.68 4.01 29.02
C ALA A 665 -4.45 3.32 29.63
N ALA A 666 -4.48 2.06 30.07
CA ALA A 666 -3.27 1.34 30.47
C ALA A 666 -3.22 -0.07 29.87
N VAL A 667 -2.13 -0.38 29.15
CA VAL A 667 -1.86 -1.73 28.65
C VAL A 667 -0.58 -2.20 29.33
N ALA A 668 -0.67 -3.23 30.18
CA ALA A 668 0.52 -3.94 30.64
C ALA A 668 1.09 -4.75 29.47
N TYR A 669 2.33 -4.45 29.09
CA TYR A 669 3.07 -5.20 28.08
C TYR A 669 4.18 -6.01 28.75
N VAL A 670 4.39 -7.24 28.26
CA VAL A 670 5.70 -7.89 28.36
C VAL A 670 6.42 -7.60 27.05
N CYS A 671 7.39 -6.69 27.10
CA CYS A 671 8.22 -6.36 25.94
C CYS A 671 9.52 -7.16 26.00
N VAL A 672 9.68 -8.10 25.08
CA VAL A 672 10.98 -8.68 24.73
C VAL A 672 11.61 -7.73 23.70
N LYS A 673 12.33 -6.70 24.18
CA LYS A 673 13.03 -5.72 23.33
C LYS A 673 14.53 -5.98 23.28
N LYS A 674 15.07 -6.27 22.09
CA LYS A 674 16.51 -6.39 21.82
C LYS A 674 17.22 -5.12 22.32
N LYS A 675 18.10 -5.26 23.31
CA LYS A 675 19.01 -4.18 23.73
C LYS A 675 19.95 -3.92 22.54
N LYS A 676 19.81 -2.76 21.88
CA LYS A 676 20.86 -2.26 21.00
C LYS A 676 21.94 -1.67 21.90
N HIS A 677 23.14 -2.25 21.87
CA HIS A 677 24.35 -1.48 22.14
C HIS A 677 24.63 -0.60 20.92
#